data_AF-A0A9D2SCL7-F1
#
_entry.id   AF-A0A9D2SCL7-F1
#
_cell.length_a   1.000
_cell.length_b   1.000
_cell.length_c   1.000
_cell.angle_alpha   90.00
_cell.angle_beta   90.00
_cell.angle_gamma   90.00
#
_symmetry.space_group_name_H-M   'P 1'
#
loop_
_entity.id
_entity.type
_entity.pdbx_description
1 polymer ?
#
loop_
_entity_poly.entity_id
_entity_poly.type
_entity_poly.pdbx_seq_one_letter_code
_entity_poly.pdbx_strand_id
1 'polypeptide(L)'
;MNRKIKRCRAITYCIAFYAVLAFLLLGPAGILKSDRTVAGNEAPAGSVEVRLDRQVQQVIVAEGTWLRYLDLYVTSEESAGRTYNLLVYDSDNERLLQRQIALPETEVPGFVRLPIGVETVPGQLYVWQLQGTDTPLSLAFENTGETGLTSFGNYYVLENGQSFMQEAQNIVMRLTYTDSPSNRKMAVLFGALFAVAAICIALTEYLGKKTQKLKKEVRLQSAVRFTAGPALLGSVLFLCRAVFVKRLFGGEAEDLAVYGLGIGIAAVFFAWVIFAPRRGGDGRTLRERISESGMDWLQAAAFACVLWGTIRFMNAQYQFQQDLAYRQVLFSSALVLLTMGPAKALLHRYSAFWIAGAALAGAAWYGIRKASLPAQEAGQKLALLRWDLLIAAAAGLVAIALWDKIRRRTFAFSKANRSFAGLLGILLALILIFRNTRTWPIYLAAVFGLFYLFYLGWEKRDRLLRNFCDGVTLNFALALIFALARRPFRAWIYSRYNFVFHTVTITAVYLTLVLCVLTVRLLQKLYRGKRLTDLWGTLLLYGMAAALLFFTLSRTGYLAVVVMTAIVVPFVTFACCRQGAGAFLRHAGCMLLAAVLCVPAAFTGVRILPALYNDPYIYEVEESAAAIHRDDPMDSTGYMSVSYFKYVMENKLFAEAETKSLSPRAWMSCLAGETAVLPGSVLVASAGEAGTELSDLEEFSNGRLEIFQSYIGNWNLTGHEGMGVTLPDGSTSVHAHNMYLQVIHDHGLLAGAVFLLLGIAAALRAFLYAVRYGKRDCLAALPLAVLIGFAVAGLVEWIFHPCNPLGYSVMVVLAPLLLSHGKSESGKGF
;
A
#
# COMPACT_ATOMS: atom_id res chain seq x y z
N MET A 1 9.00 -1.53 29.19
CA MET A 1 8.48 -2.88 29.59
C MET A 1 8.93 -3.33 30.99
N ASN A 2 9.80 -2.59 31.70
CA ASN A 2 10.11 -2.83 33.12
C ASN A 2 9.08 -2.27 34.11
N ARG A 3 7.91 -1.84 33.63
CA ARG A 3 6.81 -1.37 34.48
C ARG A 3 6.34 -2.54 35.35
N LYS A 4 6.28 -2.31 36.66
CA LYS A 4 5.61 -3.22 37.58
C LYS A 4 4.10 -3.04 37.46
N ILE A 5 3.39 -4.12 37.17
CA ILE A 5 1.94 -4.17 37.11
C ILE A 5 1.45 -5.25 38.07
N LYS A 6 0.25 -5.08 38.62
CA LYS A 6 -0.37 -6.13 39.45
C LYS A 6 -0.50 -7.41 38.61
N ARG A 7 -0.21 -8.57 39.21
CA ARG A 7 -0.32 -9.88 38.55
C ARG A 7 -1.70 -10.10 37.92
N CYS A 8 -2.76 -9.64 38.59
CA CYS A 8 -4.12 -9.58 38.04
C CYS A 8 -4.18 -8.90 36.66
N ARG A 9 -3.59 -7.69 36.50
CA ARG A 9 -3.58 -6.97 35.22
C ARG A 9 -2.73 -7.67 34.17
N ALA A 10 -1.66 -8.35 34.56
CA ALA A 10 -0.84 -9.15 33.64
C ALA A 10 -1.65 -10.29 33.01
N ILE A 11 -2.45 -11.00 33.82
CA ILE A 11 -3.34 -12.08 33.37
C ILE A 11 -4.43 -11.53 32.44
N THR A 12 -5.03 -10.38 32.79
CA THR A 12 -6.00 -9.68 31.91
C THR A 12 -5.41 -9.40 30.52
N TYR A 13 -4.15 -8.93 30.45
CA TYR A 13 -3.48 -8.72 29.16
C TYR A 13 -3.24 -10.02 28.39
N CYS A 14 -2.94 -11.12 29.08
CA CYS A 14 -2.80 -12.43 28.43
C CYS A 14 -4.11 -12.92 27.83
N ILE A 15 -5.22 -12.82 28.58
CA ILE A 15 -6.56 -13.20 28.10
C ILE A 15 -6.94 -12.36 26.89
N ALA A 16 -6.76 -11.03 26.98
CA ALA A 16 -7.07 -10.13 25.88
C ALA A 16 -6.23 -10.44 24.62
N PHE A 17 -4.94 -10.76 24.78
CA PHE A 17 -4.07 -11.12 23.66
C PHE A 17 -4.56 -12.37 22.93
N TYR A 18 -4.83 -13.47 23.65
CA TYR A 18 -5.31 -14.71 23.03
C TYR A 18 -6.73 -14.59 22.48
N ALA A 19 -7.59 -13.77 23.11
CA ALA A 19 -8.90 -13.46 22.54
C ALA A 19 -8.76 -12.75 21.19
N VAL A 20 -7.93 -11.71 21.10
CA VAL A 20 -7.66 -11.02 19.82
C VAL A 20 -7.08 -11.98 18.78
N LEU A 21 -6.15 -12.85 19.17
CA LEU A 21 -5.62 -13.88 18.26
C LEU A 21 -6.72 -14.80 17.74
N ALA A 22 -7.61 -15.27 18.62
CA ALA A 22 -8.73 -16.12 18.22
C ALA A 22 -9.74 -15.38 17.32
N PHE A 23 -10.01 -14.09 17.57
CA PHE A 23 -10.81 -13.25 16.69
C PHE A 23 -10.20 -13.15 15.28
N LEU A 24 -8.88 -12.98 15.18
CA LEU A 24 -8.17 -12.94 13.90
C LEU A 24 -8.20 -14.29 13.18
N LEU A 25 -8.09 -15.39 13.92
CA LEU A 25 -8.13 -16.74 13.35
C LEU A 25 -9.54 -17.12 12.86
N LEU A 26 -10.59 -16.72 13.59
CA LEU A 26 -11.98 -16.99 13.20
C LEU A 26 -12.47 -16.08 12.07
N GLY A 27 -12.08 -14.81 12.09
CA GLY A 27 -12.51 -13.83 11.09
C GLY A 27 -11.66 -13.88 9.83
N PRO A 28 -10.63 -13.02 9.72
CA PRO A 28 -9.86 -12.85 8.48
C PRO A 28 -9.13 -14.12 8.03
N ALA A 29 -8.64 -14.98 8.93
CA ALA A 29 -7.98 -16.23 8.53
C ALA A 29 -8.97 -17.34 8.12
N GLY A 30 -10.27 -17.20 8.41
CA GLY A 30 -11.32 -18.05 7.88
C GLY A 30 -11.21 -19.55 8.21
N ILE A 31 -10.72 -19.93 9.40
CA ILE A 31 -10.48 -21.35 9.78
C ILE A 31 -11.74 -22.24 9.68
N LEU A 32 -12.94 -21.65 9.76
CA LEU A 32 -14.21 -22.37 9.73
C LEU A 32 -14.84 -22.51 8.33
N LYS A 33 -14.14 -22.07 7.28
CA LYS A 33 -14.58 -22.27 5.89
C LYS A 33 -14.50 -23.77 5.56
N SER A 34 -15.53 -24.31 4.95
CA SER A 34 -15.59 -25.71 4.53
C SER A 34 -15.91 -25.81 3.04
N ASP A 35 -15.24 -26.71 2.35
CA ASP A 35 -15.49 -26.97 0.94
C ASP A 35 -16.57 -28.05 0.80
N ARG A 36 -17.48 -27.84 -0.16
CA ARG A 36 -18.53 -28.77 -0.57
C ARG A 36 -18.46 -28.92 -2.08
N THR A 37 -18.41 -30.16 -2.56
CA THR A 37 -18.35 -30.46 -4.00
C THR A 37 -19.74 -30.87 -4.49
N VAL A 38 -20.13 -30.32 -5.64
CA VAL A 38 -21.34 -30.64 -6.41
C VAL A 38 -20.88 -31.27 -7.71
N ALA A 39 -21.33 -32.50 -7.99
CA ALA A 39 -20.91 -33.28 -9.15
C ALA A 39 -22.11 -34.03 -9.74
N GLY A 40 -22.14 -34.17 -11.07
CA GLY A 40 -23.17 -34.92 -11.79
C GLY A 40 -22.97 -36.44 -11.67
N ASN A 41 -23.48 -37.19 -12.64
CA ASN A 41 -23.30 -38.65 -12.67
C ASN A 41 -21.89 -39.06 -13.08
N GLU A 42 -21.13 -38.14 -13.69
CA GLU A 42 -19.77 -38.39 -14.16
C GLU A 42 -19.70 -39.57 -15.14
N ALA A 43 -20.75 -39.69 -15.96
CA ALA A 43 -20.92 -40.75 -16.95
C ALA A 43 -20.82 -40.14 -18.37
N PRO A 44 -19.62 -40.13 -18.98
CA PRO A 44 -19.41 -39.52 -20.28
C PRO A 44 -20.31 -40.15 -21.37
N ALA A 45 -21.13 -39.34 -22.02
CA ALA A 45 -21.92 -39.71 -23.19
C ALA A 45 -21.15 -39.45 -24.50
N GLY A 46 -20.16 -38.55 -24.49
CA GLY A 46 -19.30 -38.24 -25.62
C GLY A 46 -18.25 -37.19 -25.28
N SER A 47 -17.57 -36.65 -26.30
CA SER A 47 -16.58 -35.57 -26.14
C SER A 47 -16.79 -34.42 -27.12
N VAL A 48 -16.44 -33.20 -26.70
CA VAL A 48 -16.44 -31.97 -27.50
C VAL A 48 -15.04 -31.39 -27.54
N GLU A 49 -14.63 -30.86 -28.68
CA GLU A 49 -13.33 -30.24 -28.86
C GLU A 49 -13.38 -28.72 -28.71
N VAL A 50 -12.33 -28.18 -28.09
CA VAL A 50 -12.04 -26.76 -27.92
C VAL A 50 -10.79 -26.43 -28.71
N ARG A 51 -10.91 -25.51 -29.66
CA ARG A 51 -9.87 -25.06 -30.61
C ARG A 51 -9.85 -23.53 -30.67
N LEU A 52 -8.93 -22.94 -31.45
CA LEU A 52 -8.86 -21.48 -31.65
C LEU A 52 -10.15 -20.90 -32.24
N ASP A 53 -10.75 -21.61 -33.20
CA ASP A 53 -11.96 -21.27 -33.93
C ASP A 53 -13.25 -21.78 -33.26
N ARG A 54 -13.11 -22.68 -32.27
CA ARG A 54 -14.22 -23.36 -31.61
C ARG A 54 -14.08 -23.31 -30.09
N GLN A 55 -14.95 -22.55 -29.42
CA GLN A 55 -14.93 -22.35 -27.97
C GLN A 55 -16.11 -23.05 -27.31
N VAL A 56 -15.96 -23.49 -26.07
CA VAL A 56 -17.03 -24.14 -25.30
C VAL A 56 -17.44 -23.23 -24.16
N GLN A 57 -18.75 -23.03 -24.02
CA GLN A 57 -19.37 -22.29 -22.93
C GLN A 57 -20.33 -23.21 -22.18
N GLN A 58 -20.37 -23.10 -20.86
CA GLN A 58 -21.26 -23.88 -20.02
C GLN A 58 -21.96 -22.96 -19.03
N VAL A 59 -23.28 -23.06 -18.99
CA VAL A 59 -24.12 -22.31 -18.06
C VAL A 59 -24.23 -23.08 -16.75
N ILE A 60 -24.03 -22.39 -15.63
CA ILE A 60 -24.18 -22.94 -14.28
C ILE A 60 -25.09 -22.03 -13.44
N VAL A 61 -25.95 -22.62 -12.62
CA VAL A 61 -26.68 -21.92 -11.56
C VAL A 61 -25.87 -22.09 -10.28
N ALA A 62 -25.42 -20.99 -9.68
CA ALA A 62 -24.59 -21.07 -8.50
C ALA A 62 -25.37 -21.59 -7.28
N GLU A 63 -24.81 -22.56 -6.55
CA GLU A 63 -25.39 -23.05 -5.29
C GLU A 63 -24.75 -22.45 -4.03
N GLY A 64 -23.53 -21.92 -4.15
CA GLY A 64 -22.73 -21.41 -3.04
C GLY A 64 -22.40 -19.92 -3.17
N THR A 65 -21.73 -19.38 -2.15
CA THR A 65 -21.30 -17.97 -2.11
C THR A 65 -19.91 -17.74 -2.71
N TRP A 66 -19.12 -18.81 -2.87
CA TRP A 66 -17.77 -18.75 -3.41
C TRP A 66 -17.50 -20.01 -4.22
N LEU A 67 -17.42 -19.88 -5.55
CA LEU A 67 -17.03 -20.98 -6.42
C LEU A 67 -15.49 -21.06 -6.44
N ARG A 68 -14.94 -22.07 -5.78
CA ARG A 68 -13.50 -22.19 -5.55
C ARG A 68 -12.80 -22.96 -6.65
N TYR A 69 -13.28 -24.17 -6.96
CA TYR A 69 -12.68 -25.03 -7.98
C TYR A 69 -13.73 -25.50 -8.98
N LEU A 70 -13.30 -25.62 -10.24
CA LEU A 70 -14.00 -26.30 -11.32
C LEU A 70 -13.11 -27.46 -11.77
N ASP A 71 -13.55 -28.70 -11.53
CA ASP A 71 -12.84 -29.87 -12.04
C ASP A 71 -13.47 -30.25 -13.38
N LEU A 72 -12.71 -30.27 -14.48
CA LEU A 72 -13.18 -30.65 -15.81
C LEU A 72 -12.61 -32.01 -16.22
N TYR A 73 -13.43 -32.87 -16.83
CA TYR A 73 -12.95 -34.15 -17.36
C TYR A 73 -12.36 -33.99 -18.77
N VAL A 74 -11.04 -34.07 -18.87
CA VAL A 74 -10.27 -33.94 -20.12
C VAL A 74 -9.96 -35.32 -20.69
N THR A 75 -10.28 -35.55 -21.97
CA THR A 75 -10.06 -36.83 -22.65
C THR A 75 -8.84 -36.85 -23.57
N SER A 76 -8.30 -35.69 -23.99
CA SER A 76 -7.18 -35.61 -24.94
C SER A 76 -5.82 -35.57 -24.25
N GLU A 77 -5.01 -36.63 -24.42
CA GLU A 77 -3.63 -36.69 -23.92
C GLU A 77 -2.71 -35.60 -24.52
N GLU A 78 -2.95 -35.21 -25.78
CA GLU A 78 -2.15 -34.17 -26.47
C GLU A 78 -2.27 -32.76 -25.86
N SER A 79 -3.28 -32.56 -25.00
CA SER A 79 -3.50 -31.30 -24.27
C SER A 79 -2.67 -31.19 -22.99
N ALA A 80 -2.00 -32.26 -22.57
CA ALA A 80 -1.11 -32.28 -21.42
C ALA A 80 0.02 -31.23 -21.56
N GLY A 81 0.27 -30.45 -20.51
CA GLY A 81 1.29 -29.41 -20.47
C GLY A 81 0.96 -28.16 -21.31
N ARG A 82 -0.23 -28.09 -21.92
CA ARG A 82 -0.67 -26.95 -22.75
C ARG A 82 -1.52 -25.97 -21.97
N THR A 83 -1.51 -24.72 -22.42
CA THR A 83 -2.25 -23.62 -21.80
C THR A 83 -3.54 -23.30 -22.55
N TYR A 84 -4.61 -23.05 -21.80
CA TYR A 84 -5.93 -22.69 -22.31
C TYR A 84 -6.47 -21.46 -21.57
N ASN A 85 -7.29 -20.65 -22.23
CA ASN A 85 -7.88 -19.47 -21.60
C ASN A 85 -9.25 -19.83 -21.00
N LEU A 86 -9.40 -19.65 -19.68
CA LEU A 86 -10.66 -19.74 -18.96
C LEU A 86 -11.19 -18.34 -18.68
N LEU A 87 -12.46 -18.12 -19.04
CA LEU A 87 -13.20 -16.90 -18.79
C LEU A 87 -14.44 -17.26 -17.97
N VAL A 88 -14.82 -16.39 -17.04
CA VAL A 88 -16.08 -16.52 -16.29
C VAL A 88 -16.86 -15.22 -16.39
N TYR A 89 -18.15 -15.34 -16.68
CA TYR A 89 -19.10 -14.25 -16.86
C TYR A 89 -20.24 -14.38 -15.85
N ASP A 90 -20.79 -13.25 -15.45
CA ASP A 90 -22.01 -13.19 -14.64
C ASP A 90 -23.29 -13.21 -15.49
N SER A 91 -24.44 -13.03 -14.83
CA SER A 91 -25.76 -12.98 -15.48
C SER A 91 -25.96 -11.78 -16.40
N ASP A 92 -25.19 -10.70 -16.22
CA ASP A 92 -25.23 -9.49 -17.04
C ASP A 92 -24.18 -9.55 -18.18
N ASN A 93 -23.52 -10.71 -18.32
CA ASN A 93 -22.45 -10.97 -19.28
C ASN A 93 -21.20 -10.10 -19.04
N GLU A 94 -21.03 -9.57 -17.82
CA GLU A 94 -19.79 -8.93 -17.40
C GLU A 94 -18.76 -10.01 -17.03
N ARG A 95 -17.52 -9.80 -17.47
CA ARG A 95 -16.43 -10.75 -17.26
C ARG A 95 -15.88 -10.62 -15.84
N LEU A 96 -16.10 -11.64 -15.02
CA LEU A 96 -15.61 -11.73 -13.64
C LEU A 96 -14.17 -12.23 -13.53
N LEU A 97 -13.79 -13.18 -14.40
CA LEU A 97 -12.47 -13.81 -14.38
C LEU A 97 -11.95 -13.98 -15.80
N GLN A 98 -10.65 -13.79 -15.96
CA GLN A 98 -9.88 -14.22 -17.13
C GLN A 98 -8.57 -14.81 -16.63
N ARG A 99 -8.28 -16.05 -17.01
CA ARG A 99 -7.09 -16.77 -16.57
C ARG A 99 -6.55 -17.65 -17.68
N GLN A 100 -5.22 -17.77 -17.75
CA GLN A 100 -4.56 -18.83 -18.51
C GLN A 100 -4.31 -20.02 -17.59
N ILE A 101 -4.69 -21.21 -18.04
CA ILE A 101 -4.57 -22.44 -17.27
C ILE A 101 -3.69 -23.41 -18.02
N ALA A 102 -2.58 -23.80 -17.42
CA ALA A 102 -1.79 -24.95 -17.86
C ALA A 102 -2.46 -26.24 -17.37
N LEU A 103 -2.63 -27.22 -18.26
CA LEU A 103 -3.11 -28.54 -17.89
C LEU A 103 -1.93 -29.39 -17.40
N PRO A 104 -1.99 -29.96 -16.19
CA PRO A 104 -0.91 -30.77 -15.64
C PRO A 104 -0.75 -32.08 -16.42
N GLU A 105 0.48 -32.48 -16.70
CA GLU A 105 0.77 -33.69 -17.49
C GLU A 105 0.32 -34.99 -16.79
N THR A 106 0.21 -34.97 -15.45
CA THR A 106 -0.09 -36.17 -14.66
C THR A 106 -1.58 -36.44 -14.45
N GLU A 107 -2.46 -35.45 -14.69
CA GLU A 107 -3.91 -35.59 -14.43
C GLU A 107 -4.72 -35.82 -15.72
N VAL A 108 -4.07 -35.82 -16.88
CA VAL A 108 -4.69 -36.00 -18.20
C VAL A 108 -4.32 -37.39 -18.77
N PRO A 109 -5.28 -38.21 -19.25
CA PRO A 109 -6.71 -37.95 -19.32
C PRO A 109 -7.39 -38.20 -17.96
N GLY A 110 -8.31 -37.32 -17.57
CA GLY A 110 -8.93 -37.35 -16.24
C GLY A 110 -9.52 -36.02 -15.79
N PHE A 111 -9.93 -35.95 -14.52
CA PHE A 111 -10.40 -34.70 -13.92
C PHE A 111 -9.24 -33.77 -13.62
N VAL A 112 -9.20 -32.63 -14.29
CA VAL A 112 -8.25 -31.56 -14.03
C VAL A 112 -8.91 -30.49 -13.18
N ARG A 113 -8.30 -30.17 -12.03
CA ARG A 113 -8.82 -29.15 -11.11
C ARG A 113 -8.37 -27.74 -11.49
N LEU A 114 -9.33 -26.89 -11.82
CA LEU A 114 -9.12 -25.50 -12.20
C LEU A 114 -9.50 -24.55 -11.05
N PRO A 115 -8.59 -23.70 -10.54
CA PRO A 115 -8.95 -22.69 -9.54
C PRO A 115 -9.69 -21.52 -10.22
N ILE A 116 -10.95 -21.31 -9.82
CA ILE A 116 -11.80 -20.21 -10.29
C ILE A 116 -11.75 -19.03 -9.32
N GLY A 117 -12.07 -19.27 -8.05
CA GLY A 117 -12.04 -18.25 -7.01
C GLY A 117 -12.93 -17.04 -7.28
N VAL A 118 -14.22 -17.26 -7.59
CA VAL A 118 -15.19 -16.20 -7.90
C VAL A 118 -16.28 -16.13 -6.84
N GLU A 119 -16.67 -14.92 -6.42
CA GLU A 119 -17.82 -14.70 -5.53
C GLU A 119 -19.10 -14.89 -6.33
N THR A 120 -19.97 -15.78 -5.85
CA THR A 120 -21.21 -16.15 -6.53
C THR A 120 -22.42 -15.86 -5.66
N VAL A 121 -23.55 -15.53 -6.27
CA VAL A 121 -24.82 -15.37 -5.57
C VAL A 121 -25.65 -16.63 -5.78
N PRO A 122 -26.04 -17.35 -4.71
CA PRO A 122 -26.86 -18.55 -4.85
C PRO A 122 -28.15 -18.28 -5.66
N GLY A 123 -28.42 -19.13 -6.64
CA GLY A 123 -29.56 -19.02 -7.56
C GLY A 123 -29.35 -18.11 -8.77
N GLN A 124 -28.21 -17.43 -8.90
CA GLN A 124 -27.87 -16.67 -10.10
C GLN A 124 -27.12 -17.53 -11.13
N LEU A 125 -27.26 -17.13 -12.40
CA LEU A 125 -26.61 -17.74 -13.54
C LEU A 125 -25.19 -17.18 -13.73
N TYR A 126 -24.26 -18.08 -13.99
CA TYR A 126 -22.90 -17.77 -14.39
C TYR A 126 -22.53 -18.62 -15.60
N VAL A 127 -21.62 -18.12 -16.43
CA VAL A 127 -21.13 -18.84 -17.60
C VAL A 127 -19.62 -18.93 -17.52
N TRP A 128 -19.08 -20.15 -17.60
CA TRP A 128 -17.66 -20.30 -17.86
C TRP A 128 -17.43 -20.64 -19.33
N GLN A 129 -16.32 -20.14 -19.87
CA GLN A 129 -15.94 -20.30 -21.26
C GLN A 129 -14.48 -20.72 -21.34
N LEU A 130 -14.20 -21.73 -22.16
CA LEU A 130 -12.85 -22.18 -22.45
C LEU A 130 -12.52 -21.91 -23.91
N GLN A 131 -11.40 -21.23 -24.14
CA GLN A 131 -10.89 -20.93 -25.47
C GLN A 131 -9.62 -21.75 -25.75
N GLY A 132 -9.59 -22.36 -26.93
CA GLY A 132 -8.49 -23.20 -27.39
C GLY A 132 -7.26 -22.41 -27.77
N THR A 133 -6.12 -23.10 -27.79
CA THR A 133 -4.87 -22.65 -28.42
C THR A 133 -4.58 -23.51 -29.66
N ASP A 134 -3.36 -23.47 -30.20
CA ASP A 134 -2.96 -24.24 -31.39
C ASP A 134 -3.20 -25.76 -31.25
N THR A 135 -3.25 -26.27 -30.01
CA THR A 135 -3.52 -27.68 -29.68
C THR A 135 -4.98 -27.88 -29.24
N PRO A 136 -5.75 -28.77 -29.91
CA PRO A 136 -7.14 -29.04 -29.54
C PRO A 136 -7.26 -29.68 -28.14
N LEU A 137 -8.26 -29.26 -27.37
CA LEU A 137 -8.62 -29.84 -26.08
C LEU A 137 -9.96 -30.56 -26.19
N SER A 138 -10.02 -31.84 -25.81
CA SER A 138 -11.26 -32.61 -25.78
C SER A 138 -11.81 -32.71 -24.36
N LEU A 139 -13.05 -32.25 -24.17
CA LEU A 139 -13.79 -32.32 -22.90
C LEU A 139 -14.91 -33.36 -23.01
N ALA A 140 -15.14 -34.14 -21.96
CA ALA A 140 -16.29 -35.04 -21.92
C ALA A 140 -17.60 -34.28 -21.64
N PHE A 141 -18.70 -34.74 -22.24
CA PHE A 141 -20.06 -34.27 -21.93
C PHE A 141 -20.97 -35.43 -21.51
N GLU A 142 -22.01 -35.15 -20.73
CA GLU A 142 -23.04 -36.08 -20.25
C GLU A 142 -24.45 -35.50 -20.49
N ASN A 143 -25.48 -36.35 -20.36
CA ASN A 143 -26.87 -35.94 -20.51
C ASN A 143 -27.37 -35.24 -19.23
N THR A 144 -27.75 -33.98 -19.31
CA THR A 144 -28.13 -33.14 -18.15
C THR A 144 -29.30 -33.69 -17.36
N GLY A 145 -30.30 -34.26 -18.05
CA GLY A 145 -31.46 -34.88 -17.40
C GLY A 145 -31.12 -36.11 -16.55
N GLU A 146 -29.99 -36.75 -16.79
CA GLU A 146 -29.55 -37.93 -16.04
C GLU A 146 -28.79 -37.53 -14.76
N THR A 147 -28.14 -36.36 -14.73
CA THR A 147 -27.30 -35.90 -13.61
C THR A 147 -28.04 -35.68 -12.28
N GLY A 148 -29.37 -35.51 -12.32
CA GLY A 148 -30.18 -35.22 -11.14
C GLY A 148 -29.95 -33.84 -10.50
N LEU A 149 -29.13 -32.99 -11.12
CA LEU A 149 -28.80 -31.64 -10.64
C LEU A 149 -29.57 -30.57 -11.40
N THR A 150 -30.08 -29.57 -10.69
CA THR A 150 -30.68 -28.36 -11.31
C THR A 150 -29.65 -27.24 -11.51
N SER A 151 -28.41 -27.43 -11.05
CA SER A 151 -27.33 -26.45 -11.14
C SER A 151 -26.64 -26.43 -12.50
N PHE A 152 -26.77 -27.47 -13.31
CA PHE A 152 -26.10 -27.59 -14.62
C PHE A 152 -27.10 -27.26 -15.74
N GLY A 153 -26.78 -26.23 -16.53
CA GLY A 153 -27.52 -25.90 -17.74
C GLY A 153 -26.94 -26.57 -18.99
N ASN A 154 -27.47 -26.22 -20.15
CA ASN A 154 -26.92 -26.64 -21.44
C ASN A 154 -25.53 -26.02 -21.67
N TYR A 155 -24.68 -26.72 -22.42
CA TYR A 155 -23.46 -26.14 -22.99
C TYR A 155 -23.69 -25.59 -24.40
N TYR A 156 -22.85 -24.64 -24.80
CA TYR A 156 -22.86 -23.96 -26.08
C TYR A 156 -21.50 -24.12 -26.74
N VAL A 157 -21.50 -24.31 -28.05
CA VAL A 157 -20.31 -24.29 -28.89
C VAL A 157 -20.32 -22.99 -29.68
N LEU A 158 -19.30 -22.16 -29.49
CA LEU A 158 -19.08 -20.94 -30.26
C LEU A 158 -18.13 -21.25 -31.40
N GLU A 159 -18.60 -21.18 -32.64
CA GLU A 159 -17.80 -21.45 -33.83
C GLU A 159 -18.04 -20.34 -34.85
N ASN A 160 -16.95 -19.70 -35.32
CA ASN A 160 -17.01 -18.59 -36.29
C ASN A 160 -17.96 -17.43 -35.91
N GLY A 161 -18.08 -17.13 -34.61
CA GLY A 161 -18.95 -16.07 -34.09
C GLY A 161 -20.44 -16.43 -33.99
N GLN A 162 -20.81 -17.67 -34.28
CA GLN A 162 -22.16 -18.21 -34.06
C GLN A 162 -22.18 -19.13 -32.84
N SER A 163 -23.26 -19.09 -32.06
CA SER A 163 -23.45 -19.92 -30.86
C SER A 163 -24.43 -21.05 -31.15
N PHE A 164 -23.97 -22.29 -30.97
CA PHE A 164 -24.75 -23.51 -31.14
C PHE A 164 -25.04 -24.14 -29.78
N MET A 165 -26.30 -24.09 -29.35
CA MET A 165 -26.75 -24.73 -28.12
C MET A 165 -26.82 -26.25 -28.27
N GLN A 166 -26.31 -26.99 -27.30
CA GLN A 166 -26.44 -28.44 -27.24
C GLN A 166 -27.49 -28.79 -26.19
N GLU A 167 -28.71 -29.08 -26.65
CA GLU A 167 -29.87 -29.30 -25.78
C GLU A 167 -29.70 -30.53 -24.90
N ALA A 168 -30.02 -30.38 -23.60
CA ALA A 168 -29.99 -31.45 -22.60
C ALA A 168 -28.62 -32.12 -22.43
N GLN A 169 -27.53 -31.44 -22.80
CA GLN A 169 -26.17 -31.88 -22.56
C GLN A 169 -25.39 -30.86 -21.73
N ASN A 170 -24.54 -31.34 -20.82
CA ASN A 170 -23.60 -30.53 -20.05
C ASN A 170 -22.20 -31.13 -20.10
N ILE A 171 -21.19 -30.30 -19.91
CA ILE A 171 -19.82 -30.77 -19.72
C ILE A 171 -19.72 -31.54 -18.40
N VAL A 172 -18.99 -32.66 -18.41
CA VAL A 172 -18.70 -33.44 -17.20
C VAL A 172 -17.78 -32.62 -16.31
N MET A 173 -18.32 -32.14 -15.19
CA MET A 173 -17.61 -31.23 -14.30
C MET A 173 -17.98 -31.42 -12.83
N ARG A 174 -17.07 -31.01 -11.93
CA ARG A 174 -17.34 -30.87 -10.49
C ARG A 174 -17.17 -29.41 -10.08
N LEU A 175 -18.16 -28.87 -9.38
CA LEU A 175 -18.09 -27.53 -8.80
C LEU A 175 -17.82 -27.63 -7.31
N THR A 176 -16.71 -27.07 -6.84
CA THR A 176 -16.41 -27.00 -5.40
C THR A 176 -16.68 -25.61 -4.88
N TYR A 177 -17.68 -25.50 -4.00
CA TYR A 177 -18.03 -24.27 -3.31
C TYR A 177 -17.40 -24.21 -1.93
N THR A 178 -16.91 -23.04 -1.54
CA THR A 178 -16.49 -22.78 -0.15
C THR A 178 -17.60 -22.06 0.59
N ASP A 179 -18.28 -22.79 1.46
CA ASP A 179 -19.34 -22.21 2.27
C ASP A 179 -18.74 -21.53 3.50
N SER A 180 -18.98 -20.23 3.63
CA SER A 180 -18.67 -19.51 4.86
C SER A 180 -19.77 -19.75 5.90
N PRO A 181 -19.45 -19.88 7.19
CA PRO A 181 -20.48 -20.00 8.23
C PRO A 181 -21.41 -18.79 8.17
N SER A 182 -22.71 -19.01 8.35
CA SER A 182 -23.69 -17.91 8.24
C SER A 182 -23.36 -16.75 9.18
N ASN A 183 -23.68 -15.52 8.78
CA ASN A 183 -23.44 -14.32 9.59
C ASN A 183 -23.98 -14.45 11.02
N ARG A 184 -25.08 -15.19 11.21
CA ARG A 184 -25.65 -15.50 12.54
C ARG A 184 -24.74 -16.45 13.34
N LYS A 185 -24.25 -17.53 12.74
CA LYS A 185 -23.32 -18.47 13.40
C LYS A 185 -22.02 -17.76 13.78
N MET A 186 -21.46 -16.95 12.88
CA MET A 186 -20.26 -16.15 13.16
C MET A 186 -20.51 -15.14 14.28
N ALA A 187 -21.65 -14.44 14.28
CA ALA A 187 -22.01 -13.51 15.35
C ALA A 187 -22.14 -14.20 16.72
N VAL A 188 -22.72 -15.41 16.77
CA VAL A 188 -22.81 -16.22 18.00
C VAL A 188 -21.42 -16.64 18.48
N LEU A 189 -20.55 -17.12 17.58
CA LEU A 189 -19.18 -17.51 17.94
C LEU A 189 -18.36 -16.32 18.46
N PHE A 190 -18.43 -15.18 17.79
CA PHE A 190 -17.78 -13.96 18.25
C PHE A 190 -18.35 -13.46 19.58
N GLY A 191 -19.68 -13.51 19.74
CA GLY A 191 -20.36 -13.15 20.98
C GLY A 191 -19.97 -14.06 22.15
N ALA A 192 -19.91 -15.38 21.91
CA ALA A 192 -19.48 -16.36 22.91
C ALA A 192 -18.01 -16.16 23.30
N LEU A 193 -17.12 -15.96 22.33
CA LEU A 193 -15.69 -15.74 22.58
C LEU A 193 -15.46 -14.42 23.35
N PHE A 194 -16.21 -13.37 23.00
CA PHE A 194 -16.21 -12.12 23.74
C PHE A 194 -16.74 -12.30 25.17
N ALA A 195 -17.84 -13.02 25.35
CA ALA A 195 -18.42 -13.29 26.65
C ALA A 195 -17.46 -14.09 27.55
N VAL A 196 -16.84 -15.15 27.02
CA VAL A 196 -15.83 -15.93 27.74
C VAL A 196 -14.65 -15.05 28.13
N ALA A 197 -14.11 -14.25 27.20
CA ALA A 197 -13.02 -13.32 27.52
C ALA A 197 -13.43 -12.31 28.59
N ALA A 198 -14.63 -11.73 28.51
CA ALA A 198 -15.16 -10.78 29.49
C ALA A 198 -15.36 -11.43 30.87
N ILE A 199 -15.91 -12.64 30.93
CA ILE A 199 -16.07 -13.41 32.17
C ILE A 199 -14.71 -13.71 32.78
N CYS A 200 -13.74 -14.19 32.00
CA CYS A 200 -12.39 -14.47 32.48
C CYS A 200 -11.70 -13.19 33.00
N ILE A 201 -11.87 -12.05 32.33
CA ILE A 201 -11.35 -10.76 32.78
C ILE A 201 -12.02 -10.32 34.09
N ALA A 202 -13.35 -10.37 34.16
CA ALA A 202 -14.12 -10.00 35.35
C ALA A 202 -13.79 -10.89 36.55
N LEU A 203 -13.68 -12.21 36.34
CA LEU A 203 -13.26 -13.18 37.35
C LEU A 203 -11.82 -12.90 37.83
N THR A 204 -10.92 -12.58 36.91
CA THR A 204 -9.53 -12.21 37.23
C THR A 204 -9.50 -10.94 38.09
N GLU A 205 -10.31 -9.92 37.75
CA GLU A 205 -10.43 -8.69 38.54
C GLU A 205 -11.06 -8.92 39.92
N TYR A 206 -12.12 -9.74 40.00
CA TYR A 206 -12.78 -10.12 41.25
C TYR A 206 -11.81 -10.88 42.19
N LEU A 207 -11.16 -11.93 41.68
CA LEU A 207 -10.16 -12.69 42.42
C LEU A 207 -8.94 -11.83 42.79
N GLY A 208 -8.59 -10.84 41.97
CA GLY A 208 -7.55 -9.85 42.24
C GLY A 208 -7.87 -8.92 43.42
N LYS A 209 -9.16 -8.64 43.69
CA LYS A 209 -9.59 -7.89 44.88
C LYS A 209 -9.46 -8.75 46.16
N LYS A 210 -9.79 -10.04 46.06
CA LYS A 210 -9.88 -10.99 47.19
C LYS A 210 -8.53 -11.65 47.57
N THR A 211 -7.61 -11.83 46.62
CA THR A 211 -6.40 -12.65 46.82
C THR A 211 -5.11 -11.82 46.87
N GLN A 212 -4.36 -11.91 47.97
CA GLN A 212 -3.11 -11.16 48.16
C GLN A 212 -1.98 -11.57 47.19
N LYS A 213 -1.95 -12.84 46.75
CA LYS A 213 -1.02 -13.33 45.71
C LYS A 213 -1.19 -12.63 44.35
N LEU A 214 -2.41 -12.23 43.99
CA LEU A 214 -2.74 -11.54 42.73
C LEU A 214 -2.50 -10.03 42.78
N LYS A 215 -2.35 -9.47 43.99
CA LYS A 215 -1.93 -8.08 44.22
C LYS A 215 -0.41 -7.89 44.09
N LYS A 216 0.39 -8.96 44.14
CA LYS A 216 1.84 -8.90 43.91
C LYS A 216 2.17 -8.28 42.56
N GLU A 217 3.21 -7.47 42.55
CA GLU A 217 3.69 -6.81 41.34
C GLU A 217 4.57 -7.73 40.51
N VAL A 218 4.27 -7.83 39.22
CA VAL A 218 5.04 -8.56 38.22
C VAL A 218 5.49 -7.57 37.16
N ARG A 219 6.64 -7.81 36.53
CA ARG A 219 7.12 -6.99 35.42
C ARG A 219 6.21 -7.23 34.20
N LEU A 220 5.77 -6.17 33.53
CA LEU A 220 5.01 -6.25 32.27
C LEU A 220 5.74 -7.13 31.22
N GLN A 221 7.07 -7.10 31.21
CA GLN A 221 7.88 -7.97 30.37
C GLN A 221 7.60 -9.47 30.56
N SER A 222 7.29 -9.92 31.78
CA SER A 222 6.94 -11.32 32.03
C SER A 222 5.62 -11.70 31.37
N ALA A 223 4.63 -10.79 31.34
CA ALA A 223 3.37 -11.00 30.63
C ALA A 223 3.60 -11.12 29.12
N VAL A 224 4.38 -10.22 28.54
CA VAL A 224 4.72 -10.24 27.11
C VAL A 224 5.50 -11.50 26.73
N ARG A 225 6.43 -11.95 27.57
CA ARG A 225 7.17 -13.21 27.33
C ARG A 225 6.24 -14.43 27.34
N PHE A 226 5.25 -14.45 28.23
CA PHE A 226 4.31 -15.56 28.35
C PHE A 226 3.26 -15.61 27.22
N THR A 227 2.99 -14.49 26.55
CA THR A 227 2.09 -14.43 25.39
C THR A 227 2.84 -14.52 24.07
N ALA A 228 3.72 -13.56 23.81
CA ALA A 228 4.40 -13.43 22.52
C ALA A 228 5.49 -14.49 22.32
N GLY A 229 6.08 -15.02 23.40
CA GLY A 229 7.12 -16.06 23.31
C GLY A 229 6.60 -17.37 22.71
N PRO A 230 5.57 -18.01 23.31
CA PRO A 230 4.94 -19.21 22.76
C PRO A 230 4.35 -18.99 21.37
N ALA A 231 3.72 -17.83 21.12
CA ALA A 231 3.20 -17.49 19.80
C ALA A 231 4.32 -17.44 18.74
N LEU A 232 5.46 -16.78 19.05
CA LEU A 232 6.62 -16.76 18.16
C LEU A 232 7.17 -18.17 17.89
N LEU A 233 7.34 -18.98 18.94
CA LEU A 233 7.83 -20.35 18.79
C LEU A 233 6.89 -21.19 17.92
N GLY A 234 5.58 -21.13 18.17
CA GLY A 234 4.58 -21.82 17.38
C GLY A 234 4.58 -21.39 15.91
N SER A 235 4.66 -20.08 15.64
CA SER A 235 4.75 -19.55 14.28
C SER A 235 6.02 -19.99 13.56
N VAL A 236 7.18 -19.97 14.23
CA VAL A 236 8.45 -20.42 13.62
C VAL A 236 8.40 -21.91 13.31
N LEU A 237 7.95 -22.74 14.24
CA LEU A 237 7.81 -24.19 14.03
C LEU A 237 6.84 -24.50 12.88
N PHE A 238 5.71 -23.79 12.82
CA PHE A 238 4.74 -23.92 11.74
C PHE A 238 5.37 -23.55 10.39
N LEU A 239 6.04 -22.40 10.28
CA LEU A 239 6.66 -21.94 9.05
C LEU A 239 7.81 -22.85 8.60
N CYS A 240 8.65 -23.32 9.53
CA CYS A 240 9.71 -24.29 9.21
C CYS A 240 9.12 -25.62 8.69
N ARG A 241 8.03 -26.12 9.30
CA ARG A 241 7.34 -27.32 8.80
C ARG A 241 6.71 -27.07 7.44
N ALA A 242 6.09 -25.91 7.23
CA ALA A 242 5.46 -25.51 5.96
C ALA A 242 6.48 -25.45 4.82
N VAL A 243 7.62 -24.80 5.04
CA VAL A 243 8.68 -24.60 4.04
C VAL A 243 9.48 -25.88 3.79
N PHE A 244 10.04 -26.49 4.83
CA PHE A 244 11.03 -27.57 4.65
C PHE A 244 10.43 -28.97 4.59
N VAL A 245 9.34 -29.23 5.34
CA VAL A 245 8.77 -30.59 5.43
C VAL A 245 7.64 -30.77 4.42
N LYS A 246 6.69 -29.84 4.39
CA LYS A 246 5.53 -29.92 3.50
C LYS A 246 5.76 -29.31 2.11
N ARG A 247 6.85 -28.55 1.93
CA ARG A 247 7.14 -27.79 0.70
C ARG A 247 5.94 -27.00 0.15
N LEU A 248 5.14 -26.40 1.04
CA LEU A 248 3.88 -25.73 0.67
C LEU A 248 4.07 -24.58 -0.33
N PHE A 249 5.23 -23.93 -0.34
CA PHE A 249 5.52 -22.80 -1.21
C PHE A 249 6.39 -23.17 -2.41
N GLY A 250 6.67 -24.47 -2.61
CA GLY A 250 7.59 -24.94 -3.63
C GLY A 250 8.96 -24.28 -3.53
N GLY A 251 9.57 -24.05 -4.70
CA GLY A 251 10.85 -23.35 -4.85
C GLY A 251 12.06 -24.28 -4.87
N GLU A 252 13.11 -23.75 -5.49
CA GLU A 252 14.41 -24.40 -5.62
C GLU A 252 15.21 -24.35 -4.31
N ALA A 253 16.37 -25.00 -4.29
CA ALA A 253 17.25 -24.98 -3.12
C ALA A 253 17.61 -23.55 -2.66
N GLU A 254 17.74 -22.60 -3.60
CA GLU A 254 17.99 -21.19 -3.32
C GLU A 254 16.80 -20.51 -2.63
N ASP A 255 15.57 -20.78 -3.07
CA ASP A 255 14.35 -20.27 -2.46
C ASP A 255 14.21 -20.75 -1.02
N LEU A 256 14.39 -22.05 -0.81
CA LEU A 256 14.33 -22.66 0.53
C LEU A 256 15.40 -22.08 1.46
N ALA A 257 16.59 -21.77 0.95
CA ALA A 257 17.66 -21.12 1.71
C ALA A 257 17.27 -19.68 2.12
N VAL A 258 16.72 -18.89 1.20
CA VAL A 258 16.27 -17.52 1.51
C VAL A 258 15.08 -17.51 2.45
N TYR A 259 14.10 -18.40 2.27
CA TYR A 259 12.97 -18.56 3.19
C TYR A 259 13.43 -18.95 4.59
N GLY A 260 14.34 -19.92 4.69
CA GLY A 260 14.97 -20.31 5.95
C GLY A 260 15.69 -19.16 6.64
N LEU A 261 16.51 -18.43 5.88
CA LEU A 261 17.25 -17.27 6.38
C LEU A 261 16.32 -16.15 6.85
N GLY A 262 15.27 -15.84 6.07
CA GLY A 262 14.26 -14.85 6.41
C GLY A 262 13.49 -15.20 7.67
N ILE A 263 13.03 -16.45 7.80
CA ILE A 263 12.36 -16.96 9.02
C ILE A 263 13.34 -16.89 10.21
N GLY A 264 14.58 -17.32 10.04
CA GLY A 264 15.60 -17.31 11.08
C GLY A 264 15.92 -15.90 11.59
N ILE A 265 16.15 -14.94 10.68
CA ILE A 265 16.41 -13.53 11.03
C ILE A 265 15.19 -12.94 11.75
N ALA A 266 13.98 -13.15 11.24
CA ALA A 266 12.76 -12.68 11.89
C ALA A 266 12.61 -13.31 13.30
N ALA A 267 12.85 -14.61 13.44
CA ALA A 267 12.79 -15.32 14.71
C ALA A 267 13.78 -14.74 15.74
N VAL A 268 15.05 -14.55 15.35
CA VAL A 268 16.08 -13.97 16.22
C VAL A 268 15.73 -12.53 16.57
N PHE A 269 15.29 -11.73 15.61
CA PHE A 269 14.90 -10.34 15.84
C PHE A 269 13.72 -10.24 16.82
N PHE A 270 12.63 -10.98 16.60
CA PHE A 270 11.47 -10.94 17.49
C PHE A 270 11.75 -11.57 18.85
N ALA A 271 12.58 -12.61 18.92
CA ALA A 271 13.07 -13.15 20.20
C ALA A 271 13.86 -12.09 20.96
N TRP A 272 14.79 -11.38 20.30
CA TRP A 272 15.49 -10.25 20.90
C TRP A 272 14.53 -9.16 21.37
N VAL A 273 13.50 -8.80 20.59
CA VAL A 273 12.47 -7.83 20.98
C VAL A 273 11.70 -8.24 22.24
N ILE A 274 11.35 -9.52 22.37
CA ILE A 274 10.55 -10.07 23.48
C ILE A 274 11.41 -10.24 24.75
N PHE A 275 12.61 -10.81 24.61
CA PHE A 275 13.43 -11.24 25.74
C PHE A 275 14.43 -10.19 26.20
N ALA A 276 14.89 -9.26 25.35
CA ALA A 276 15.90 -8.27 25.75
C ALA A 276 15.40 -7.31 26.85
N PRO A 277 16.25 -6.95 27.82
CA PRO A 277 15.88 -6.04 28.90
C PRO A 277 15.69 -4.61 28.36
N ARG A 278 14.55 -3.98 28.67
CA ARG A 278 14.27 -2.59 28.26
C ARG A 278 14.36 -1.64 29.45
N ARG A 279 14.66 -0.35 29.24
CA ARG A 279 14.50 0.62 30.34
C ARG A 279 13.02 0.74 30.72
N GLY A 280 12.76 1.01 32.00
CA GLY A 280 11.41 1.36 32.46
C GLY A 280 10.97 2.61 31.72
N GLY A 281 9.85 2.54 31.00
CA GLY A 281 9.24 3.76 30.46
C GLY A 281 8.58 4.52 31.61
N ASP A 282 8.48 5.84 31.49
CA ASP A 282 7.80 6.70 32.46
C ASP A 282 6.48 6.08 32.90
N GLY A 283 6.29 5.93 34.21
CA GLY A 283 5.18 5.20 34.84
C GLY A 283 3.78 5.75 34.59
N ARG A 284 3.62 6.70 33.67
CA ARG A 284 2.37 7.39 33.34
C ARG A 284 1.28 6.42 32.89
N THR A 285 0.04 6.70 33.25
CA THR A 285 -1.12 5.91 32.83
C THR A 285 -1.47 6.17 31.36
N LEU A 286 -2.16 5.23 30.70
CA LEU A 286 -2.64 5.42 29.33
C LEU A 286 -3.54 6.67 29.22
N ARG A 287 -4.34 6.91 30.27
CA ARG A 287 -5.21 8.08 30.40
C ARG A 287 -4.43 9.39 30.45
N GLU A 288 -3.36 9.47 31.23
CA GLU A 288 -2.46 10.64 31.27
C GLU A 288 -1.82 10.90 29.91
N ARG A 289 -1.37 9.85 29.21
CA ARG A 289 -0.80 10.01 27.87
C ARG A 289 -1.81 10.55 26.87
N ILE A 290 -3.03 10.01 26.85
CA ILE A 290 -4.09 10.47 25.93
C ILE A 290 -4.52 11.90 26.29
N SER A 291 -4.57 12.26 27.58
CA SER A 291 -4.92 13.61 28.03
C SER A 291 -3.89 14.66 27.62
N GLU A 292 -2.58 14.35 27.71
CA GLU A 292 -1.50 15.32 27.41
C GLU A 292 -1.14 15.39 25.91
N SER A 293 -1.32 14.29 25.18
CA SER A 293 -0.87 14.14 23.77
C SER A 293 -1.97 13.71 22.80
N GLY A 294 -3.25 13.67 23.22
CA GLY A 294 -4.35 13.20 22.37
C GLY A 294 -4.49 13.99 21.06
N MET A 295 -4.30 15.31 21.11
CA MET A 295 -4.32 16.16 19.91
C MET A 295 -3.13 15.88 18.98
N ASP A 296 -1.98 15.52 19.53
CA ASP A 296 -0.78 15.18 18.75
C ASP A 296 -0.99 13.84 18.01
N TRP A 297 -1.59 12.85 18.68
CA TRP A 297 -1.98 11.58 18.05
C TRP A 297 -3.07 11.76 17.00
N LEU A 298 -4.06 12.63 17.25
CA LEU A 298 -5.09 12.96 16.27
C LEU A 298 -4.48 13.60 15.03
N GLN A 299 -3.52 14.53 15.20
CA GLN A 299 -2.82 15.16 14.09
C GLN A 299 -1.97 14.14 13.30
N ALA A 300 -1.27 13.24 13.99
CA ALA A 300 -0.53 12.16 13.35
C ALA A 300 -1.46 11.22 12.57
N ALA A 301 -2.60 10.83 13.14
CA ALA A 301 -3.61 10.03 12.45
C ALA A 301 -4.19 10.76 11.24
N ALA A 302 -4.47 12.06 11.34
CA ALA A 302 -4.94 12.87 10.22
C ALA A 302 -3.91 12.94 9.09
N PHE A 303 -2.62 13.12 9.39
CA PHE A 303 -1.55 13.02 8.39
C PHE A 303 -1.48 11.61 7.75
N ALA A 304 -1.66 10.55 8.55
CA ALA A 304 -1.70 9.20 8.01
C ALA A 304 -2.89 8.98 7.05
N CYS A 305 -4.05 9.57 7.35
CA CYS A 305 -5.23 9.57 6.48
C CYS A 305 -5.04 10.40 5.21
N VAL A 306 -4.35 11.54 5.29
CA VAL A 306 -3.95 12.31 4.09
C VAL A 306 -3.13 11.42 3.16
N LEU A 307 -2.09 10.76 3.68
CA LEU A 307 -1.23 9.88 2.88
C LEU A 307 -1.99 8.66 2.33
N TRP A 308 -3.00 8.18 3.05
CA TRP A 308 -3.90 7.14 2.51
C TRP A 308 -4.72 7.66 1.33
N GLY A 309 -5.25 8.88 1.42
CA GLY A 309 -5.94 9.55 0.32
C GLY A 309 -5.02 9.76 -0.89
N THR A 310 -3.75 10.13 -0.68
CA THR A 310 -2.77 10.26 -1.78
C THR A 310 -2.43 8.92 -2.42
N ILE A 311 -2.32 7.84 -1.64
CA ILE A 311 -2.15 6.47 -2.18
C ILE A 311 -3.33 6.09 -3.08
N ARG A 312 -4.57 6.36 -2.64
CA ARG A 312 -5.76 6.07 -3.45
C ARG A 312 -5.81 6.91 -4.72
N PHE A 313 -5.44 8.19 -4.65
CA PHE A 313 -5.40 9.07 -5.81
C PHE A 313 -4.40 8.57 -6.86
N MET A 314 -3.19 8.20 -6.42
CA MET A 314 -2.14 7.71 -7.33
C MET A 314 -2.45 6.33 -7.93
N ASN A 315 -3.42 5.60 -7.38
CA ASN A 315 -3.89 4.32 -7.91
C ASN A 315 -5.17 4.42 -8.74
N ALA A 316 -5.79 5.59 -8.79
CA ALA A 316 -7.07 5.79 -9.44
C ALA A 316 -6.93 5.82 -10.96
N GLN A 317 -7.72 4.98 -11.64
CA GLN A 317 -7.73 4.87 -13.11
C GLN A 317 -8.76 5.80 -13.75
N TYR A 318 -9.87 6.05 -13.05
CA TYR A 318 -10.96 6.87 -13.54
C TYR A 318 -11.09 8.18 -12.77
N GLN A 319 -11.62 9.19 -13.44
CA GLN A 319 -11.87 10.51 -12.85
C GLN A 319 -12.69 10.42 -11.55
N PHE A 320 -13.70 9.54 -11.49
CA PHE A 320 -14.49 9.32 -10.28
C PHE A 320 -13.65 8.87 -9.07
N GLN A 321 -12.72 7.93 -9.28
CA GLN A 321 -11.84 7.43 -8.23
C GLN A 321 -10.86 8.52 -7.77
N GLN A 322 -10.32 9.31 -8.71
CA GLN A 322 -9.46 10.46 -8.42
C GLN A 322 -10.22 11.52 -7.62
N ASP A 323 -11.44 11.87 -8.03
CA ASP A 323 -12.33 12.82 -7.37
C ASP A 323 -12.71 12.39 -5.95
N LEU A 324 -12.92 11.10 -5.74
CA LEU A 324 -13.19 10.53 -4.42
C LEU A 324 -11.95 10.61 -3.52
N ALA A 325 -10.79 10.19 -4.02
CA ALA A 325 -9.55 10.22 -3.26
C ALA A 325 -9.13 11.66 -2.92
N TYR A 326 -9.30 12.58 -3.87
CA TYR A 326 -9.06 14.01 -3.70
C TYR A 326 -9.86 14.60 -2.53
N ARG A 327 -11.14 14.23 -2.42
CA ARG A 327 -12.02 14.63 -1.30
C ARG A 327 -11.55 14.06 0.04
N GLN A 328 -10.98 12.86 0.06
CA GLN A 328 -10.40 12.28 1.28
C GLN A 328 -9.16 13.04 1.74
N VAL A 329 -8.30 13.46 0.81
CA VAL A 329 -7.14 14.31 1.09
C VAL A 329 -7.60 15.68 1.62
N LEU A 330 -8.62 16.29 1.01
CA LEU A 330 -9.28 17.52 1.46
C LEU A 330 -9.78 17.43 2.90
N PHE A 331 -10.63 16.44 3.18
CA PHE A 331 -11.21 16.23 4.51
C PHE A 331 -10.12 15.98 5.55
N SER A 332 -9.16 15.10 5.26
CA SER A 332 -8.06 14.78 6.18
C SER A 332 -7.16 15.98 6.43
N SER A 333 -6.93 16.83 5.42
CA SER A 333 -6.19 18.09 5.59
C SER A 333 -6.95 19.08 6.47
N ALA A 334 -8.28 19.15 6.35
CA ALA A 334 -9.09 19.95 7.26
C ALA A 334 -8.97 19.45 8.71
N LEU A 335 -8.94 18.13 8.95
CA LEU A 335 -8.69 17.58 10.30
C LEU A 335 -7.32 18.01 10.84
N VAL A 336 -6.27 18.01 10.01
CA VAL A 336 -4.94 18.54 10.40
C VAL A 336 -5.06 20.00 10.85
N LEU A 337 -5.78 20.87 10.10
CA LEU A 337 -5.99 22.27 10.48
C LEU A 337 -6.72 22.42 11.81
N LEU A 338 -7.77 21.62 12.03
CA LEU A 338 -8.55 21.65 13.28
C LEU A 338 -7.67 21.30 14.49
N THR A 339 -6.71 20.38 14.35
CA THR A 339 -5.77 20.06 15.45
C THR A 339 -4.83 21.22 15.81
N MET A 340 -4.64 22.19 14.91
CA MET A 340 -3.88 23.43 15.15
C MET A 340 -4.73 24.56 15.72
N GLY A 341 -6.05 24.36 15.80
CA GLY A 341 -6.99 25.27 16.44
C GLY A 341 -6.98 25.12 17.98
N PRO A 342 -7.49 26.13 18.73
CA PRO A 342 -7.67 25.98 20.16
C PRO A 342 -8.75 24.92 20.45
N ALA A 343 -8.43 23.92 21.27
CA ALA A 343 -9.37 22.84 21.62
C ALA A 343 -10.70 23.38 22.21
N LYS A 344 -10.65 24.54 22.88
CA LYS A 344 -11.83 25.24 23.41
C LYS A 344 -12.76 25.77 22.32
N ALA A 345 -12.25 26.12 21.13
CA ALA A 345 -13.09 26.55 20.02
C ALA A 345 -13.83 25.38 19.39
N LEU A 346 -13.19 24.21 19.23
CA LEU A 346 -13.83 23.01 18.68
C LEU A 346 -14.94 22.45 19.58
N LEU A 347 -14.79 22.59 20.91
CA LEU A 347 -15.75 22.14 21.90
C LEU A 347 -16.76 23.23 22.30
N HIS A 348 -16.81 24.34 21.57
CA HIS A 348 -17.71 25.45 21.86
C HIS A 348 -19.13 25.18 21.33
N ARG A 349 -20.15 25.79 21.96
CA ARG A 349 -21.55 25.69 21.54
C ARG A 349 -21.78 26.00 20.05
N TYR A 350 -21.03 26.96 19.48
CA TYR A 350 -21.14 27.33 18.06
C TYR A 350 -20.68 26.20 17.12
N SER A 351 -19.62 25.47 17.48
CA SER A 351 -19.18 24.30 16.73
C SER A 351 -20.20 23.16 16.83
N ALA A 352 -20.82 22.97 18.00
CA ALA A 352 -21.89 21.99 18.16
C ALA A 352 -23.13 22.35 17.33
N PHE A 353 -23.56 23.62 17.33
CA PHE A 353 -24.67 24.10 16.49
C PHE A 353 -24.35 23.95 15.00
N TRP A 354 -23.12 24.25 14.57
CA TRP A 354 -22.70 24.05 13.19
C TRP A 354 -22.73 22.57 12.80
N ILE A 355 -22.20 21.67 13.62
CA ILE A 355 -22.22 20.23 13.34
C ILE A 355 -23.66 19.71 13.25
N ALA A 356 -24.52 20.10 14.19
CA ALA A 356 -25.93 19.71 14.17
C ALA A 356 -26.66 20.27 12.92
N GLY A 357 -26.45 21.54 12.60
CA GLY A 357 -27.00 22.17 11.41
C GLY A 357 -26.50 21.55 10.11
N ALA A 358 -25.20 21.29 10.01
CA ALA A 358 -24.59 20.63 8.84
C ALA A 358 -25.06 19.18 8.69
N ALA A 359 -25.28 18.46 9.80
CA ALA A 359 -25.82 17.10 9.76
C ALA A 359 -27.29 17.09 9.27
N LEU A 360 -28.13 17.99 9.79
CA LEU A 360 -29.54 18.10 9.37
C LEU A 360 -29.66 18.57 7.91
N ALA A 361 -28.96 19.65 7.54
CA ALA A 361 -28.94 20.15 6.17
C ALA A 361 -28.34 19.12 5.21
N GLY A 362 -27.29 18.42 5.63
CA GLY A 362 -26.65 17.36 4.85
C GLY A 362 -27.58 16.15 4.63
N ALA A 363 -28.30 15.72 5.67
CA ALA A 363 -29.28 14.64 5.54
C ALA A 363 -30.44 15.02 4.61
N ALA A 364 -30.96 16.24 4.74
CA ALA A 364 -32.00 16.76 3.86
C ALA A 364 -31.51 16.83 2.40
N TRP A 365 -30.33 17.40 2.17
CA TRP A 365 -29.75 17.52 0.83
C TRP A 365 -29.43 16.15 0.20
N TYR A 366 -28.90 15.21 1.00
CA TYR A 366 -28.67 13.84 0.55
C TYR A 366 -29.98 13.15 0.15
N GLY A 367 -31.04 13.34 0.93
CA GLY A 367 -32.38 12.81 0.61
C GLY A 367 -32.94 13.37 -0.70
N ILE A 368 -32.86 14.69 -0.88
CA ILE A 368 -33.31 15.37 -2.11
C ILE A 368 -32.54 14.87 -3.33
N ARG A 369 -31.20 14.77 -3.23
CA ARG A 369 -30.35 14.29 -4.32
C ARG A 369 -30.54 12.82 -4.63
N LYS A 370 -30.77 11.98 -3.63
CA LYS A 370 -31.10 10.57 -3.83
C LYS A 370 -32.42 10.40 -4.60
N ALA A 371 -33.40 11.27 -4.35
CA ALA A 371 -34.70 11.22 -5.03
C ALA A 371 -34.65 11.75 -6.47
N SER A 372 -33.70 12.64 -6.81
CA SER A 372 -33.62 13.26 -8.14
C SER A 372 -32.66 12.60 -9.12
N LEU A 373 -31.80 11.69 -8.65
CA LEU A 373 -30.81 11.03 -9.51
C LEU A 373 -31.37 9.73 -10.12
N PRO A 374 -31.08 9.44 -11.40
CA PRO A 374 -31.35 8.14 -12.00
C PRO A 374 -30.63 7.03 -11.23
N ALA A 375 -31.26 5.85 -11.11
CA ALA A 375 -30.73 4.73 -10.32
C ALA A 375 -29.29 4.33 -10.71
N GLN A 376 -28.96 4.42 -12.01
CA GLN A 376 -27.68 4.01 -12.57
C GLN A 376 -26.51 4.92 -12.15
N GLU A 377 -26.73 6.24 -12.02
CA GLU A 377 -25.68 7.20 -11.62
C GLU A 377 -25.68 7.52 -10.12
N ALA A 378 -26.77 7.16 -9.44
CA ALA A 378 -26.99 7.50 -8.04
C ALA A 378 -25.85 6.98 -7.14
N GLY A 379 -25.34 5.77 -7.37
CA GLY A 379 -24.29 5.18 -6.53
C GLY A 379 -23.03 6.03 -6.46
N GLN A 380 -22.46 6.40 -7.62
CA GLN A 380 -21.24 7.18 -7.72
C GLN A 380 -21.45 8.63 -7.24
N LYS A 381 -22.47 9.32 -7.75
CA LYS A 381 -22.74 10.73 -7.38
C LYS A 381 -23.06 10.88 -5.90
N LEU A 382 -23.80 9.95 -5.29
CA LEU A 382 -24.08 9.96 -3.85
C LEU A 382 -22.83 9.68 -3.01
N ALA A 383 -21.90 8.85 -3.49
CA ALA A 383 -20.63 8.61 -2.80
C ALA A 383 -19.77 9.89 -2.73
N LEU A 384 -19.66 10.64 -3.83
CA LEU A 384 -18.98 11.95 -3.83
C LEU A 384 -19.70 12.93 -2.90
N LEU A 385 -21.03 12.96 -2.96
CA LEU A 385 -21.83 13.87 -2.15
C LEU A 385 -21.62 13.66 -0.65
N ARG A 386 -21.48 12.41 -0.18
CA ARG A 386 -21.19 12.13 1.24
C ARG A 386 -19.89 12.81 1.69
N TRP A 387 -18.86 12.77 0.85
CA TRP A 387 -17.61 13.44 1.15
C TRP A 387 -17.72 14.96 1.05
N ASP A 388 -18.46 15.49 0.08
CA ASP A 388 -18.72 16.94 -0.03
C ASP A 388 -19.42 17.48 1.23
N LEU A 389 -20.38 16.74 1.78
CA LEU A 389 -21.05 17.07 3.03
C LEU A 389 -20.08 17.05 4.24
N LEU A 390 -19.23 16.03 4.32
CA LEU A 390 -18.21 15.94 5.38
C LEU A 390 -17.17 17.06 5.28
N ILE A 391 -16.76 17.42 4.06
CA ILE A 391 -15.84 18.53 3.80
C ILE A 391 -16.51 19.85 4.17
N ALA A 392 -17.77 20.08 3.80
CA ALA A 392 -18.51 21.28 4.16
C ALA A 392 -18.62 21.44 5.68
N ALA A 393 -18.93 20.35 6.39
CA ALA A 393 -18.96 20.34 7.86
C ALA A 393 -17.58 20.68 8.45
N ALA A 394 -16.52 20.04 7.96
CA ALA A 394 -15.15 20.30 8.42
C ALA A 394 -14.67 21.72 8.08
N ALA A 395 -14.98 22.22 6.88
CA ALA A 395 -14.62 23.57 6.42
C ALA A 395 -15.27 24.65 7.28
N GLY A 396 -16.54 24.50 7.68
CA GLY A 396 -17.17 25.42 8.61
C GLY A 396 -16.54 25.40 9.99
N LEU A 397 -16.11 24.24 10.49
CA LEU A 397 -15.31 24.16 11.73
C LEU A 397 -13.95 24.86 11.59
N VAL A 398 -13.29 24.72 10.44
CA VAL A 398 -12.03 25.41 10.13
C VAL A 398 -12.28 26.93 10.09
N ALA A 399 -13.38 27.39 9.50
CA ALA A 399 -13.76 28.80 9.48
C ALA A 399 -14.02 29.36 10.88
N ILE A 400 -14.73 28.62 11.74
CA ILE A 400 -14.94 28.99 13.16
C ILE A 400 -13.61 29.08 13.90
N ALA A 401 -12.72 28.09 13.71
CA ALA A 401 -11.40 28.10 14.34
C ALA A 401 -10.51 29.25 13.82
N LEU A 402 -10.59 29.56 12.53
CA LEU A 402 -9.90 30.68 11.91
C LEU A 402 -10.41 32.01 12.47
N TRP A 403 -11.73 32.17 12.58
CA TRP A 403 -12.36 33.36 13.15
C TRP A 403 -11.95 33.60 14.61
N ASP A 404 -11.91 32.55 15.44
CA ASP A 404 -11.45 32.66 16.83
C ASP A 404 -9.97 33.09 16.88
N LYS A 405 -9.10 32.56 16.01
CA LYS A 405 -7.70 32.99 15.91
C LYS A 405 -7.54 34.45 15.49
N ILE A 406 -8.35 34.92 14.53
CA ILE A 406 -8.40 36.32 14.08
C ILE A 406 -8.85 37.21 15.24
N ARG A 407 -9.98 36.88 15.89
CA ARG A 407 -10.55 37.64 17.01
C ARG A 407 -9.56 37.76 18.18
N ARG A 408 -8.86 36.69 18.50
CA ARG A 408 -7.83 36.66 19.56
C ARG A 408 -6.48 37.23 19.14
N ARG A 409 -6.31 37.62 17.87
CA ARG A 409 -5.04 38.12 17.29
C ARG A 409 -3.83 37.23 17.60
N THR A 410 -4.01 35.92 17.48
CA THR A 410 -2.97 34.92 17.82
C THR A 410 -1.85 34.78 16.78
N PHE A 411 -2.01 35.38 15.59
CA PHE A 411 -1.05 35.25 14.50
C PHE A 411 0.25 36.01 14.77
N ALA A 412 1.37 35.29 14.68
CA ALA A 412 2.69 35.86 14.86
C ALA A 412 3.34 36.24 13.51
N PHE A 413 2.71 37.13 12.74
CA PHE A 413 3.24 37.60 11.44
C PHE A 413 4.61 38.28 11.56
N SER A 414 4.91 38.91 12.71
CA SER A 414 6.22 39.49 12.99
C SER A 414 7.35 38.45 13.01
N LYS A 415 7.03 37.19 13.34
CA LYS A 415 7.95 36.06 13.31
C LYS A 415 8.05 35.42 11.94
N ALA A 416 7.39 35.91 10.89
CA ALA A 416 7.51 35.36 9.54
C ALA A 416 8.69 36.00 8.79
N ASN A 417 9.46 35.20 8.06
CA ASN A 417 10.46 35.70 7.13
C ASN A 417 9.76 36.21 5.87
N ARG A 418 9.72 37.54 5.71
CA ARG A 418 9.00 38.21 4.62
C ARG A 418 9.48 37.80 3.24
N SER A 419 10.79 37.62 3.05
CA SER A 419 11.35 37.24 1.74
C SER A 419 10.94 35.83 1.33
N PHE A 420 11.06 34.85 2.24
CA PHE A 420 10.68 33.47 1.94
C PHE A 420 9.17 33.29 1.83
N ALA A 421 8.40 33.92 2.72
CA ALA A 421 6.94 33.90 2.64
C ALA A 421 6.42 34.62 1.38
N GLY A 422 7.06 35.73 0.98
CA GLY A 422 6.79 36.44 -0.26
C GLY A 422 7.06 35.57 -1.48
N LEU A 423 8.22 34.90 -1.53
CA LEU A 423 8.57 33.99 -2.63
C LEU A 423 7.57 32.83 -2.76
N LEU A 424 7.18 32.22 -1.64
CA LEU A 424 6.14 31.19 -1.62
C LEU A 424 4.78 31.74 -2.07
N GLY A 425 4.41 32.94 -1.61
CA GLY A 425 3.18 33.62 -2.03
C GLY A 425 3.15 33.94 -3.52
N ILE A 426 4.29 34.38 -4.09
CA ILE A 426 4.44 34.62 -5.53
C ILE A 426 4.28 33.31 -6.30
N LEU A 427 4.91 32.20 -5.87
CA LEU A 427 4.70 30.91 -6.51
C LEU A 427 3.22 30.53 -6.52
N LEU A 428 2.56 30.59 -5.36
CA LEU A 428 1.14 30.25 -5.23
C LEU A 428 0.26 31.16 -6.11
N ALA A 429 0.59 32.45 -6.23
CA ALA A 429 -0.13 33.36 -7.10
C ALA A 429 0.09 33.02 -8.59
N LEU A 430 1.33 32.74 -8.99
CA LEU A 430 1.67 32.44 -10.38
C LEU A 430 0.99 31.15 -10.87
N ILE A 431 0.98 30.08 -10.08
CA ILE A 431 0.30 28.83 -10.46
C ILE A 431 -1.24 28.97 -10.49
N LEU A 432 -1.80 29.98 -9.81
CA LEU A 432 -3.23 30.30 -9.89
C LEU A 432 -3.56 31.15 -11.13
N ILE A 433 -2.73 32.14 -11.44
CA ILE A 433 -2.87 33.00 -12.61
C ILE A 433 -2.69 32.16 -13.88
N PHE A 434 -1.60 31.39 -13.95
CA PHE A 434 -1.24 30.51 -15.05
C PHE A 434 -1.72 29.07 -14.80
N ARG A 435 -2.95 28.91 -14.31
CA ARG A 435 -3.50 27.57 -14.00
C ARG A 435 -3.84 26.76 -15.25
N ASN A 436 -4.07 27.44 -16.38
CA ASN A 436 -4.39 26.85 -17.68
C ASN A 436 -5.40 25.69 -17.55
N THR A 437 -6.62 26.02 -17.10
CA THR A 437 -7.77 25.10 -16.81
C THR A 437 -7.64 24.15 -15.61
N ARG A 438 -6.45 23.96 -15.02
CA ARG A 438 -6.24 23.01 -13.91
C ARG A 438 -6.89 23.51 -12.61
N THR A 439 -7.52 22.59 -11.88
CA THR A 439 -8.21 22.87 -10.60
C THR A 439 -7.35 22.61 -9.38
N TRP A 440 -6.38 21.69 -9.45
CA TRP A 440 -5.50 21.35 -8.33
C TRP A 440 -4.66 22.53 -7.78
N PRO A 441 -4.23 23.55 -8.57
CA PRO A 441 -3.50 24.69 -8.01
C PRO A 441 -4.34 25.51 -7.02
N ILE A 442 -5.66 25.58 -7.24
CA ILE A 442 -6.61 26.25 -6.33
C ILE A 442 -6.58 25.58 -4.96
N TYR A 443 -6.63 24.26 -4.96
CA TYR A 443 -6.53 23.48 -3.74
C TYR A 443 -5.20 23.65 -3.05
N LEU A 444 -4.09 23.56 -3.81
CA LEU A 444 -2.75 23.70 -3.24
C LEU A 444 -2.63 25.04 -2.52
N ALA A 445 -3.05 26.13 -3.18
CA ALA A 445 -3.00 27.46 -2.61
C ALA A 445 -3.95 27.64 -1.41
N ALA A 446 -5.19 27.14 -1.49
CA ALA A 446 -6.17 27.28 -0.42
C ALA A 446 -5.79 26.47 0.83
N VAL A 447 -5.49 25.17 0.68
CA VAL A 447 -5.18 24.29 1.79
C VAL A 447 -3.87 24.67 2.44
N PHE A 448 -2.80 24.86 1.66
CA PHE A 448 -1.51 25.20 2.24
C PHE A 448 -1.44 26.67 2.69
N GLY A 449 -2.14 27.59 2.02
CA GLY A 449 -2.32 28.95 2.52
C GLY A 449 -2.95 28.98 3.91
N LEU A 450 -4.07 28.25 4.10
CA LEU A 450 -4.69 28.09 5.42
C LEU A 450 -3.77 27.38 6.41
N PHE A 451 -3.06 26.33 5.98
CA PHE A 451 -2.11 25.61 6.81
C PHE A 451 -1.00 26.51 7.37
N TYR A 452 -0.39 27.33 6.52
CA TYR A 452 0.64 28.28 6.93
C TYR A 452 0.09 29.36 7.88
N LEU A 453 -1.13 29.86 7.63
CA LEU A 453 -1.79 30.79 8.55
C LEU A 453 -2.06 30.15 9.93
N PHE A 454 -2.63 28.94 9.94
CA PHE A 454 -2.89 28.20 11.18
C PHE A 454 -1.61 27.93 11.96
N TYR A 455 -0.53 27.57 11.27
CA TYR A 455 0.80 27.37 11.85
C TYR A 455 1.37 28.65 12.48
N LEU A 456 1.27 29.79 11.79
CA LEU A 456 1.70 31.10 12.31
C LEU A 456 0.91 31.55 13.56
N GLY A 457 -0.32 31.06 13.75
CA GLY A 457 -1.14 31.29 14.93
C GLY A 457 -1.16 30.11 15.92
N TRP A 458 -0.30 29.10 15.77
CA TRP A 458 -0.28 27.93 16.66
C TRP A 458 0.79 28.09 17.75
N GLU A 459 0.51 27.71 18.99
CA GLU A 459 1.48 27.82 20.10
C GLU A 459 2.49 26.66 20.10
N LYS A 460 2.05 25.45 19.72
CA LYS A 460 2.85 24.20 19.80
C LYS A 460 3.60 23.88 18.51
N ARG A 461 4.21 24.90 17.88
CA ARG A 461 4.85 24.79 16.54
C ARG A 461 5.98 23.77 16.47
N ASP A 462 6.65 23.54 17.60
CA ASP A 462 7.72 22.56 17.79
C ASP A 462 7.23 21.12 17.58
N ARG A 463 5.93 20.86 17.77
CA ARG A 463 5.35 19.51 17.65
C ARG A 463 5.06 19.09 16.21
N LEU A 464 5.00 20.04 15.26
CA LEU A 464 4.58 19.76 13.87
C LEU A 464 5.41 18.63 13.23
N LEU A 465 6.73 18.78 13.20
CA LEU A 465 7.63 17.82 12.54
C LEU A 465 7.55 16.45 13.19
N ARG A 466 7.37 16.40 14.51
CA ARG A 466 7.18 15.15 15.25
C ARG A 466 5.86 14.48 14.89
N ASN A 467 4.76 15.21 14.91
CA ASN A 467 3.43 14.69 14.61
C ASN A 467 3.33 14.23 13.14
N PHE A 468 3.96 14.98 12.22
CA PHE A 468 4.09 14.59 10.82
C PHE A 468 4.92 13.30 10.66
N CYS A 469 6.09 13.21 11.29
CA CYS A 469 6.89 11.97 11.32
C CYS A 469 6.10 10.77 11.87
N ASP A 470 5.34 10.98 12.94
CA ASP A 470 4.49 9.96 13.54
C ASP A 470 3.37 9.53 12.58
N GLY A 471 2.77 10.47 11.84
CA GLY A 471 1.76 10.18 10.82
C GLY A 471 2.30 9.40 9.62
N VAL A 472 3.45 9.79 9.06
CA VAL A 472 4.12 9.03 7.97
C VAL A 472 4.49 7.63 8.43
N THR A 473 5.05 7.50 9.65
CA THR A 473 5.42 6.18 10.22
C THR A 473 4.19 5.30 10.42
N LEU A 474 3.08 5.87 10.89
CA LEU A 474 1.81 5.15 11.09
C LEU A 474 1.22 4.67 9.76
N ASN A 475 1.16 5.55 8.75
CA ASN A 475 0.69 5.20 7.42
C ASN A 475 1.53 4.06 6.82
N PHE A 476 2.85 4.15 6.88
CA PHE A 476 3.74 3.10 6.39
C PHE A 476 3.55 1.77 7.12
N ALA A 477 3.40 1.78 8.46
CA ALA A 477 3.17 0.56 9.22
C ALA A 477 1.85 -0.12 8.81
N LEU A 478 0.77 0.64 8.57
CA LEU A 478 -0.50 0.10 8.11
C LEU A 478 -0.42 -0.40 6.66
N ALA A 479 0.26 0.35 5.78
CA ALA A 479 0.50 -0.06 4.40
C ALA A 479 1.34 -1.36 4.33
N LEU A 480 2.33 -1.50 5.22
CA LEU A 480 3.15 -2.71 5.33
C LEU A 480 2.32 -3.92 5.76
N ILE A 481 1.44 -3.76 6.75
CA ILE A 481 0.54 -4.85 7.18
C ILE A 481 -0.38 -5.25 6.02
N PHE A 482 -0.96 -4.27 5.32
CA PHE A 482 -1.80 -4.53 4.16
C PHE A 482 -1.03 -5.27 3.05
N ALA A 483 0.19 -4.84 2.75
CA ALA A 483 1.01 -5.46 1.72
C ALA A 483 1.42 -6.90 2.07
N LEU A 484 1.87 -7.14 3.31
CA LEU A 484 2.20 -8.48 3.79
C LEU A 484 0.98 -9.42 3.88
N ALA A 485 -0.23 -8.87 3.94
CA ALA A 485 -1.46 -9.68 3.92
C ALA A 485 -1.98 -9.92 2.50
N ARG A 486 -1.99 -8.92 1.63
CA ARG A 486 -2.75 -8.97 0.37
C ARG A 486 -1.93 -8.68 -0.90
N ARG A 487 -0.64 -8.37 -0.80
CA ARG A 487 0.19 -7.99 -1.96
C ARG A 487 1.36 -8.98 -2.13
N PRO A 488 1.10 -10.14 -2.77
CA PRO A 488 2.15 -11.11 -3.07
C PRO A 488 3.19 -10.52 -4.03
N PHE A 489 4.44 -10.98 -3.90
CA PHE A 489 5.46 -10.68 -4.90
C PHE A 489 5.24 -11.58 -6.12
N ARG A 490 4.78 -10.99 -7.22
CA ARG A 490 4.43 -11.67 -8.47
C ARG A 490 5.64 -11.80 -9.39
N ALA A 491 5.68 -12.84 -10.21
CA ALA A 491 6.68 -13.07 -11.25
C ALA A 491 6.19 -12.57 -12.64
N TRP A 492 7.03 -12.73 -13.67
CA TRP A 492 6.71 -12.47 -15.09
C TRP A 492 6.35 -11.01 -15.40
N ILE A 493 5.06 -10.71 -15.67
CA ILE A 493 4.58 -9.39 -16.10
C ILE A 493 4.89 -8.33 -15.03
N TYR A 494 4.63 -8.65 -13.76
CA TYR A 494 4.87 -7.76 -12.62
C TYR A 494 6.14 -8.14 -11.85
N SER A 495 7.26 -8.30 -12.56
CA SER A 495 8.56 -8.71 -12.00
C SER A 495 9.19 -7.75 -10.99
N ARG A 496 8.65 -6.54 -10.82
CA ARG A 496 9.10 -5.52 -9.86
C ARG A 496 8.03 -5.29 -8.79
N TYR A 497 8.44 -5.28 -7.53
CA TYR A 497 7.48 -5.17 -6.43
C TYR A 497 6.87 -3.77 -6.34
N ASN A 498 5.56 -3.67 -6.50
CA ASN A 498 4.80 -2.41 -6.53
C ASN A 498 4.08 -2.08 -5.21
N PHE A 499 4.28 -2.88 -4.15
CA PHE A 499 3.78 -2.59 -2.79
C PHE A 499 2.27 -2.25 -2.77
N VAL A 500 1.90 -1.04 -2.31
CA VAL A 500 0.50 -0.55 -2.25
C VAL A 500 0.12 0.33 -3.44
N PHE A 501 0.92 0.31 -4.50
CA PHE A 501 0.63 0.99 -5.74
C PHE A 501 0.58 -0.01 -6.88
N HIS A 502 -0.06 0.36 -7.98
CA HIS A 502 0.03 -0.42 -9.22
C HIS A 502 1.36 -0.15 -9.96
N THR A 503 1.96 1.05 -9.81
CA THR A 503 3.26 1.41 -10.41
C THR A 503 4.43 1.39 -9.42
N VAL A 504 5.60 0.96 -9.92
CA VAL A 504 6.83 0.90 -9.13
C VAL A 504 7.48 2.26 -8.91
N THR A 505 7.29 3.20 -9.84
CA THR A 505 7.90 4.53 -9.74
C THR A 505 7.29 5.34 -8.59
N ILE A 506 5.95 5.34 -8.47
CA ILE A 506 5.28 5.98 -7.34
C ILE A 506 5.59 5.26 -6.02
N THR A 507 5.71 3.92 -6.05
CA THR A 507 6.18 3.15 -4.90
C THR A 507 7.55 3.63 -4.41
N ALA A 508 8.51 3.80 -5.32
CA ALA A 508 9.84 4.29 -5.00
C ALA A 508 9.81 5.72 -4.41
N VAL A 509 8.98 6.62 -4.97
CA VAL A 509 8.79 7.99 -4.45
C VAL A 509 8.20 7.97 -3.04
N TYR A 510 7.18 7.15 -2.79
CA TYR A 510 6.57 6.99 -1.47
C TYR A 510 7.57 6.42 -0.45
N LEU A 511 8.31 5.37 -0.82
CA LEU A 511 9.32 4.77 0.07
C LEU A 511 10.49 5.74 0.33
N THR A 512 10.83 6.61 -0.62
CA THR A 512 11.80 7.70 -0.41
C THR A 512 11.34 8.63 0.71
N LEU A 513 10.07 9.08 0.70
CA LEU A 513 9.49 9.87 1.80
C LEU A 513 9.60 9.15 3.15
N VAL A 514 9.21 7.87 3.17
CA VAL A 514 9.26 7.04 4.39
C VAL A 514 10.69 6.93 4.90
N LEU A 515 11.67 6.71 4.03
CA LEU A 515 13.08 6.61 4.39
C LEU A 515 13.68 7.95 4.83
N CYS A 516 13.24 9.09 4.28
CA CYS A 516 13.61 10.41 4.81
C CYS A 516 13.18 10.55 6.28
N VAL A 517 11.91 10.23 6.58
CA VAL A 517 11.34 10.31 7.93
C VAL A 517 12.03 9.34 8.89
N LEU A 518 12.18 8.08 8.48
CA LEU A 518 12.75 7.03 9.33
C LEU A 518 14.24 7.25 9.58
N THR A 519 15.00 7.74 8.59
CA THR A 519 16.42 8.10 8.74
C THR A 519 16.58 9.16 9.83
N VAL A 520 15.90 10.30 9.70
CA VAL A 520 16.02 11.40 10.67
C VAL A 520 15.52 10.97 12.05
N ARG A 521 14.43 10.21 12.11
CA ARG A 521 13.87 9.68 13.37
C ARG A 521 14.82 8.69 14.05
N LEU A 522 15.49 7.83 13.29
CA LEU A 522 16.43 6.85 13.81
C LEU A 522 17.67 7.56 14.34
N LEU A 523 18.24 8.50 13.59
CA LEU A 523 19.35 9.35 14.03
C LEU A 523 19.01 10.13 15.30
N GLN A 524 17.84 10.78 15.36
CA GLN A 524 17.37 11.50 16.55
C GLN A 524 17.38 10.61 17.79
N LYS A 525 16.91 9.37 17.65
CA LYS A 525 16.81 8.44 18.77
C LYS A 525 18.16 7.83 19.15
N LEU A 526 19.02 7.52 18.17
CA LEU A 526 20.37 7.00 18.37
C LEU A 526 21.26 8.03 19.07
N TYR A 527 21.24 9.29 18.62
CA TYR A 527 22.02 10.38 19.22
C TYR A 527 21.53 10.79 20.61
N ARG A 528 20.26 10.56 20.94
CA ARG A 528 19.74 10.68 22.31
C ARG A 528 20.17 9.53 23.24
N GLY A 529 21.05 8.64 22.81
CA GLY A 529 21.58 7.54 23.61
C GLY A 529 20.55 6.47 23.95
N LYS A 530 19.49 6.34 23.15
CA LYS A 530 18.52 5.26 23.35
C LYS A 530 19.15 3.91 22.99
N ARG A 531 18.88 2.89 23.80
CA ARG A 531 19.32 1.52 23.52
C ARG A 531 18.61 1.00 22.28
N LEU A 532 19.30 0.20 21.46
CA LEU A 532 18.71 -0.44 20.26
C LEU A 532 17.41 -1.20 20.59
N THR A 533 17.33 -1.82 21.76
CA THR A 533 16.14 -2.53 22.26
C THR A 533 14.90 -1.66 22.40
N ASP A 534 15.06 -0.34 22.58
CA ASP A 534 13.96 0.63 22.64
C ASP A 534 13.62 1.20 21.24
N LEU A 535 14.48 0.93 20.25
CA LEU A 535 14.39 1.39 18.86
C LEU A 535 13.91 0.32 17.89
N TRP A 536 13.70 -0.91 18.36
CA TRP A 536 13.35 -2.06 17.53
C TRP A 536 12.29 -1.76 16.47
N GLY A 537 11.20 -1.07 16.82
CA GLY A 537 10.13 -0.78 15.86
C GLY A 537 10.55 0.20 14.76
N THR A 538 11.40 1.18 15.09
CA THR A 538 11.95 2.12 14.08
C THR A 538 13.01 1.44 13.22
N LEU A 539 13.83 0.55 13.80
CA LEU A 539 14.81 -0.26 13.06
C LEU A 539 14.12 -1.20 12.07
N LEU A 540 13.09 -1.93 12.53
CA LEU A 540 12.31 -2.84 11.68
C LEU A 540 11.65 -2.08 10.53
N LEU A 541 10.92 -0.99 10.82
CA LEU A 541 10.27 -0.21 9.76
C LEU A 541 11.29 0.39 8.78
N TYR A 542 12.45 0.85 9.26
CA TYR A 542 13.50 1.36 8.38
C TYR A 542 14.05 0.26 7.47
N GLY A 543 14.41 -0.90 8.03
CA GLY A 543 14.91 -2.02 7.27
C GLY A 543 13.89 -2.57 6.27
N MET A 544 12.61 -2.67 6.68
CA MET A 544 11.52 -3.08 5.77
C MET A 544 11.32 -2.05 4.65
N ALA A 545 11.33 -0.74 4.93
CA ALA A 545 11.22 0.27 3.89
C ALA A 545 12.38 0.22 2.89
N ALA A 546 13.61 0.01 3.37
CA ALA A 546 14.79 -0.15 2.52
C ALA A 546 14.73 -1.42 1.67
N ALA A 547 14.31 -2.56 2.25
CA ALA A 547 14.15 -3.81 1.53
C ALA A 547 13.04 -3.74 0.47
N LEU A 548 11.89 -3.13 0.80
CA LEU A 548 10.82 -2.94 -0.17
C LEU A 548 11.24 -2.00 -1.30
N LEU A 549 12.02 -0.95 -1.00
CA LEU A 549 12.59 -0.09 -2.04
C LEU A 549 13.52 -0.92 -2.92
N PHE A 550 14.37 -1.76 -2.33
CA PHE A 550 15.22 -2.69 -3.07
C PHE A 550 14.41 -3.61 -4.01
N PHE A 551 13.24 -4.10 -3.62
CA PHE A 551 12.41 -4.92 -4.53
C PHE A 551 11.73 -4.15 -5.67
N THR A 552 11.71 -2.82 -5.63
CA THR A 552 11.17 -2.02 -6.75
C THR A 552 12.08 -2.03 -7.98
N LEU A 553 13.37 -2.37 -7.84
CA LEU A 553 14.39 -2.27 -8.90
C LEU A 553 14.39 -0.89 -9.59
N SER A 554 14.07 0.16 -8.83
CA SER A 554 14.00 1.54 -9.31
C SER A 554 15.34 2.25 -9.12
N ARG A 555 16.12 2.37 -10.21
CA ARG A 555 17.39 3.13 -10.25
C ARG A 555 17.23 4.54 -9.67
N THR A 556 16.12 5.20 -10.01
CA THR A 556 15.78 6.55 -9.58
C THR A 556 15.46 6.65 -8.09
N GLY A 557 14.67 5.70 -7.57
CA GLY A 557 14.40 5.57 -6.14
C GLY A 557 15.66 5.33 -5.32
N TYR A 558 16.55 4.47 -5.83
CA TYR A 558 17.85 4.22 -5.20
C TYR A 558 18.71 5.47 -5.16
N LEU A 559 18.83 6.17 -6.29
CA LEU A 559 19.60 7.41 -6.38
C LEU A 559 19.09 8.45 -5.36
N ALA A 560 17.76 8.65 -5.30
CA ALA A 560 17.16 9.61 -4.37
C ALA A 560 17.48 9.28 -2.90
N VAL A 561 17.36 8.02 -2.50
CA VAL A 561 17.64 7.59 -1.12
C VAL A 561 19.12 7.58 -0.80
N VAL A 562 19.98 7.16 -1.72
CA VAL A 562 21.44 7.16 -1.54
C VAL A 562 21.94 8.58 -1.38
N VAL A 563 21.57 9.51 -2.27
CA VAL A 563 21.95 10.92 -2.18
C VAL A 563 21.42 11.55 -0.89
N MET A 564 20.15 11.32 -0.56
CA MET A 564 19.56 11.83 0.69
C MET A 564 20.30 11.31 1.92
N THR A 565 20.58 10.01 1.99
CA THR A 565 21.28 9.39 3.13
C THR A 565 22.73 9.87 3.23
N ALA A 566 23.44 9.95 2.09
CA ALA A 566 24.82 10.40 2.00
C ALA A 566 25.00 11.86 2.42
N ILE A 567 23.99 12.71 2.24
CA ILE A 567 24.03 14.10 2.71
C ILE A 567 23.54 14.21 4.16
N VAL A 568 22.38 13.64 4.48
CA VAL A 568 21.69 13.84 5.76
C VAL A 568 22.43 13.16 6.91
N VAL A 569 22.96 11.94 6.73
CA VAL A 569 23.62 11.22 7.83
C VAL A 569 24.89 11.96 8.28
N PRO A 570 25.85 12.31 7.41
CA PRO A 570 27.01 13.11 7.82
C PRO A 570 26.59 14.47 8.38
N PHE A 571 25.67 15.18 7.72
CA PHE A 571 25.23 16.50 8.16
C PHE A 571 24.63 16.48 9.57
N VAL A 572 23.69 15.57 9.84
CA VAL A 572 23.08 15.43 11.17
C VAL A 572 24.13 15.04 12.22
N THR A 573 25.10 14.22 11.83
CA THR A 573 26.15 13.74 12.74
C THR A 573 27.12 14.84 13.13
N PHE A 574 27.71 15.50 12.13
CA PHE A 574 28.80 16.46 12.33
C PHE A 574 28.29 17.88 12.59
N ALA A 575 27.26 18.33 11.89
CA ALA A 575 26.75 19.70 12.01
C ALA A 575 25.70 19.85 13.12
N CYS A 576 24.70 18.96 13.17
CA CYS A 576 23.60 19.06 14.15
C CYS A 576 23.99 18.50 15.53
N CYS A 577 24.48 17.25 15.58
CA CYS A 577 24.77 16.55 16.83
C CYS A 577 26.21 16.76 17.32
N ARG A 578 27.11 17.23 16.43
CA ARG A 578 28.55 17.46 16.69
C ARG A 578 29.25 16.27 17.33
N GLN A 579 29.04 15.10 16.75
CA GLN A 579 29.65 13.85 17.18
C GLN A 579 30.87 13.51 16.31
N GLY A 580 31.80 12.71 16.84
CA GLY A 580 32.99 12.27 16.09
C GLY A 580 32.70 11.17 15.06
N ALA A 581 33.67 10.91 14.19
CA ALA A 581 33.56 9.92 13.10
C ALA A 581 33.23 8.49 13.59
N GLY A 582 33.65 8.12 14.81
CA GLY A 582 33.28 6.82 15.39
C GLY A 582 31.77 6.66 15.65
N ALA A 583 31.07 7.74 16.01
CA ALA A 583 29.61 7.70 16.15
C ALA A 583 28.94 7.62 14.78
N PHE A 584 29.43 8.37 13.79
CA PHE A 584 28.98 8.30 12.39
C PHE A 584 29.03 6.85 11.88
N LEU A 585 30.20 6.19 11.96
CA LEU A 585 30.39 4.81 11.49
C LEU A 585 29.46 3.82 12.20
N ARG A 586 29.28 3.97 13.52
CA ARG A 586 28.38 3.11 14.30
C ARG A 586 26.92 3.27 13.88
N HIS A 587 26.46 4.49 13.67
CA HIS A 587 25.06 4.76 13.33
C HIS A 587 24.77 4.40 11.87
N ALA A 588 25.67 4.74 10.94
CA ALA A 588 25.60 4.31 9.55
C ALA A 588 25.63 2.78 9.42
N GLY A 589 26.54 2.11 10.14
CA GLY A 589 26.61 0.65 10.20
C GLY A 589 25.34 0.02 10.76
N CYS A 590 24.72 0.61 11.79
CA CYS A 590 23.44 0.15 12.33
C CYS A 590 22.29 0.27 11.31
N MET A 591 22.26 1.36 10.53
CA MET A 591 21.26 1.56 9.47
C MET A 591 21.47 0.56 8.33
N LEU A 592 22.70 0.42 7.85
CA LEU A 592 23.06 -0.53 6.80
C LEU A 592 22.73 -1.97 7.22
N LEU A 593 23.09 -2.36 8.43
CA LEU A 593 22.78 -3.69 8.96
C LEU A 593 21.27 -3.94 9.04
N ALA A 594 20.49 -2.94 9.47
CA ALA A 594 19.03 -3.05 9.49
C ALA A 594 18.43 -3.20 8.08
N ALA A 595 18.97 -2.50 7.08
CA ALA A 595 18.56 -2.65 5.69
C ALA A 595 18.88 -4.06 5.17
N VAL A 596 20.14 -4.49 5.30
CA VAL A 596 20.62 -5.80 4.78
C VAL A 596 19.90 -6.97 5.43
N LEU A 597 19.75 -6.98 6.77
CA LEU A 597 19.06 -8.08 7.46
C LEU A 597 17.58 -8.17 7.10
N CYS A 598 16.94 -7.05 6.80
CA CYS A 598 15.53 -7.05 6.42
C CYS A 598 15.29 -7.51 4.99
N VAL A 599 16.29 -7.57 4.09
CA VAL A 599 16.09 -8.06 2.70
C VAL A 599 15.55 -9.49 2.67
N PRO A 600 16.24 -10.52 3.19
CA PRO A 600 15.72 -11.90 3.15
C PRO A 600 14.42 -12.06 3.95
N ALA A 601 14.28 -11.35 5.08
CA ALA A 601 13.06 -11.38 5.88
C ALA A 601 11.86 -10.77 5.15
N ALA A 602 12.06 -9.65 4.44
CA ALA A 602 11.03 -9.00 3.66
C ALA A 602 10.64 -9.81 2.42
N PHE A 603 11.61 -10.37 1.68
CA PHE A 603 11.37 -11.24 0.53
C PHE A 603 10.49 -12.44 0.94
N THR A 604 10.91 -13.13 2.00
CA THR A 604 10.15 -14.24 2.59
C THR A 604 8.76 -13.78 3.04
N GLY A 605 8.66 -12.61 3.67
CA GLY A 605 7.40 -12.03 4.13
C GLY A 605 6.41 -11.77 2.99
N VAL A 606 6.82 -11.08 1.93
CA VAL A 606 5.94 -10.75 0.77
C VAL A 606 5.64 -11.96 -0.12
N ARG A 607 6.43 -13.04 0.00
CA ARG A 607 6.20 -14.31 -0.72
C ARG A 607 5.26 -15.26 0.04
N ILE A 608 5.48 -15.43 1.34
CA ILE A 608 4.80 -16.45 2.16
C ILE A 608 3.53 -15.91 2.81
N LEU A 609 3.56 -14.71 3.40
CA LEU A 609 2.42 -14.23 4.18
C LEU A 609 1.17 -13.96 3.33
N PRO A 610 1.27 -13.35 2.13
CA PRO A 610 0.11 -13.21 1.25
C PRO A 610 -0.44 -14.57 0.76
N ALA A 611 0.44 -15.54 0.48
CA ALA A 611 0.03 -16.90 0.10
C ALA A 611 -0.73 -17.60 1.24
N LEU A 612 -0.29 -17.43 2.49
CA LEU A 612 -0.99 -17.96 3.67
C LEU A 612 -2.32 -17.25 3.96
N TYR A 613 -2.39 -15.94 3.74
CA TYR A 613 -3.61 -15.15 3.91
C TYR A 613 -4.64 -15.47 2.81
N ASN A 614 -4.16 -15.78 1.60
CA ASN A 614 -4.95 -16.30 0.48
C ASN A 614 -6.14 -15.39 0.10
N ASP A 615 -5.90 -14.09 0.02
CA ASP A 615 -6.85 -13.09 -0.44
C ASP A 615 -6.08 -11.90 -1.06
N PRO A 616 -5.41 -12.13 -2.21
CA PRO A 616 -4.60 -11.12 -2.88
C PRO A 616 -5.47 -9.96 -3.38
N TYR A 617 -4.98 -8.74 -3.24
CA TYR A 617 -5.63 -7.54 -3.75
C TYR A 617 -5.03 -7.19 -5.12
N ILE A 618 -5.85 -7.24 -6.16
CA ILE A 618 -5.50 -6.93 -7.54
C ILE A 618 -6.10 -5.55 -7.87
N TYR A 619 -5.28 -4.64 -8.40
CA TYR A 619 -5.81 -3.36 -8.91
C TYR A 619 -6.45 -3.61 -10.28
N GLU A 620 -7.50 -2.85 -10.60
CA GLU A 620 -8.25 -2.97 -11.86
C GLU A 620 -7.39 -2.81 -13.13
N VAL A 621 -6.30 -2.03 -13.04
CA VAL A 621 -5.32 -1.85 -14.12
C VAL A 621 -4.32 -3.01 -14.24
N GLU A 622 -4.23 -3.85 -13.21
CA GLU A 622 -3.34 -5.00 -13.25
C GLU A 622 -3.99 -6.10 -14.09
N GLU A 623 -3.23 -6.67 -15.02
CA GLU A 623 -3.72 -7.71 -15.91
C GLU A 623 -4.13 -8.95 -15.10
N SER A 624 -5.44 -9.19 -15.05
CA SER A 624 -6.04 -10.27 -14.27
C SER A 624 -5.48 -11.64 -14.67
N ALA A 625 -5.22 -11.85 -15.97
CA ALA A 625 -4.69 -13.12 -16.48
C ALA A 625 -3.31 -13.49 -15.92
N ALA A 626 -2.48 -12.49 -15.58
CA ALA A 626 -1.15 -12.68 -15.02
C ALA A 626 -1.06 -12.39 -13.52
N ALA A 627 -2.20 -12.14 -12.87
CA ALA A 627 -2.27 -11.91 -11.44
C ALA A 627 -2.36 -13.24 -10.68
N ILE A 628 -1.91 -13.22 -9.43
CA ILE A 628 -2.14 -14.32 -8.47
C ILE A 628 -3.53 -14.10 -7.90
N HIS A 629 -4.40 -15.08 -8.09
CA HIS A 629 -5.77 -15.08 -7.61
C HIS A 629 -5.91 -15.79 -6.27
N ARG A 630 -7.07 -15.61 -5.66
CA ARG A 630 -7.42 -16.33 -4.45
C ARG A 630 -7.56 -17.84 -4.75
N ASP A 631 -7.07 -18.65 -3.83
CA ASP A 631 -7.03 -20.12 -3.90
C ASP A 631 -6.06 -20.71 -4.93
N ASP A 632 -5.22 -19.86 -5.55
CA ASP A 632 -4.11 -20.32 -6.38
C ASP A 632 -3.12 -21.19 -5.58
N PRO A 633 -2.52 -22.21 -6.22
CA PRO A 633 -1.49 -23.03 -5.58
C PRO A 633 -0.37 -22.16 -4.99
N MET A 634 -0.02 -22.43 -3.73
CA MET A 634 0.97 -21.62 -2.99
C MET A 634 2.40 -21.75 -3.55
N ASP A 635 2.64 -22.80 -4.33
CA ASP A 635 3.85 -23.15 -5.08
C ASP A 635 3.78 -22.77 -6.57
N SER A 636 2.73 -22.08 -7.01
CA SER A 636 2.58 -21.60 -8.39
C SER A 636 3.78 -20.75 -8.85
N THR A 637 4.15 -20.90 -10.11
CA THR A 637 5.17 -20.10 -10.81
C THR A 637 4.80 -18.62 -10.93
N GLY A 638 3.54 -18.25 -10.66
CA GLY A 638 3.10 -16.87 -10.58
C GLY A 638 3.74 -16.09 -9.43
N TYR A 639 4.21 -16.77 -8.38
CA TYR A 639 4.96 -16.14 -7.30
C TYR A 639 6.45 -15.97 -7.65
N MET A 640 7.03 -14.85 -7.22
CA MET A 640 8.45 -14.54 -7.44
C MET A 640 9.37 -15.59 -6.76
N SER A 641 10.27 -16.19 -7.56
CA SER A 641 11.40 -16.98 -7.08
C SER A 641 12.67 -16.12 -6.94
N VAL A 642 13.61 -16.58 -6.12
CA VAL A 642 14.91 -15.93 -5.89
C VAL A 642 15.74 -15.91 -7.17
N SER A 643 15.77 -17.02 -7.91
CA SER A 643 16.49 -17.14 -9.18
C SER A 643 15.96 -16.16 -10.22
N TYR A 644 14.63 -16.05 -10.36
CA TYR A 644 14.01 -15.11 -11.27
C TYR A 644 14.21 -13.66 -10.81
N PHE A 645 14.11 -13.37 -9.51
CA PHE A 645 14.40 -12.04 -8.99
C PHE A 645 15.84 -11.61 -9.29
N LYS A 646 16.81 -12.52 -9.11
CA LYS A 646 18.22 -12.27 -9.43
C LYS A 646 18.41 -11.96 -10.91
N TYR A 647 17.78 -12.74 -11.79
CA TYR A 647 17.80 -12.48 -13.23
C TYR A 647 17.26 -11.10 -13.60
N VAL A 648 16.07 -10.73 -13.08
CA VAL A 648 15.46 -9.42 -13.35
C VAL A 648 16.34 -8.29 -12.80
N MET A 649 16.90 -8.48 -11.61
CA MET A 649 17.84 -7.53 -11.01
C MET A 649 19.09 -7.34 -11.87
N GLU A 650 19.68 -8.43 -12.38
CA GLU A 650 20.87 -8.39 -13.21
C GLU A 650 20.62 -7.58 -14.49
N ASN A 651 19.54 -7.90 -15.21
CA ASN A 651 19.19 -7.18 -16.45
C ASN A 651 18.76 -5.73 -16.23
N LYS A 652 18.06 -5.43 -15.13
CA LYS A 652 17.57 -4.07 -14.90
C LYS A 652 18.58 -3.16 -14.24
N LEU A 653 19.58 -3.68 -13.53
CA LEU A 653 20.58 -2.84 -12.84
C LEU A 653 21.93 -2.81 -13.53
N PHE A 654 22.34 -3.86 -14.25
CA PHE A 654 23.65 -3.93 -14.89
C PHE A 654 23.48 -3.99 -16.42
N ALA A 655 23.94 -2.96 -17.12
CA ALA A 655 23.82 -2.81 -18.58
C ALA A 655 24.55 -3.91 -19.38
N GLU A 656 25.52 -4.62 -18.78
CA GLU A 656 26.29 -5.68 -19.46
C GLU A 656 25.52 -7.00 -19.65
N ALA A 657 24.29 -7.13 -19.14
CA ALA A 657 23.55 -8.40 -19.17
C ALA A 657 22.77 -8.65 -20.47
N GLU A 658 22.51 -7.63 -21.30
CA GLU A 658 21.73 -7.82 -22.55
C GLU A 658 22.46 -8.68 -23.60
N THR A 659 23.79 -8.85 -23.49
CA THR A 659 24.58 -9.73 -24.38
C THR A 659 24.60 -11.19 -23.95
N LYS A 660 24.09 -11.54 -22.77
CA LYS A 660 23.93 -12.93 -22.34
C LYS A 660 22.48 -13.35 -22.48
N SER A 661 22.12 -13.83 -23.67
CA SER A 661 20.98 -14.74 -23.79
C SER A 661 21.18 -15.87 -22.77
N LEU A 662 20.22 -16.00 -21.86
CA LEU A 662 20.18 -17.11 -20.92
C LEU A 662 20.36 -18.42 -21.72
N SER A 663 21.27 -19.29 -21.27
CA SER A 663 21.29 -20.65 -21.78
C SER A 663 19.90 -21.28 -21.55
N PRO A 664 19.34 -22.04 -22.52
CA PRO A 664 18.04 -22.68 -22.37
C PRO A 664 17.90 -23.46 -21.05
N ARG A 665 19.02 -23.99 -20.53
CA ARG A 665 19.11 -24.71 -19.26
C ARG A 665 18.80 -23.85 -18.03
N ALA A 666 19.21 -22.59 -18.04
CA ALA A 666 18.98 -21.65 -16.95
C ALA A 666 17.57 -21.01 -17.02
N TRP A 667 16.99 -20.87 -18.22
CA TRP A 667 15.55 -20.58 -18.40
C TRP A 667 14.71 -21.78 -17.91
N MET A 668 15.07 -22.99 -18.32
CA MET A 668 14.36 -24.21 -17.94
C MET A 668 14.48 -24.53 -16.43
N SER A 669 15.58 -24.14 -15.76
CA SER A 669 15.65 -24.24 -14.30
C SER A 669 14.76 -23.23 -13.58
N CYS A 670 14.46 -22.07 -14.19
CA CYS A 670 13.44 -21.15 -13.67
C CYS A 670 12.01 -21.64 -13.94
N LEU A 671 11.84 -22.56 -14.89
CA LEU A 671 10.58 -23.18 -15.31
C LEU A 671 10.45 -24.64 -14.82
N ALA A 672 11.32 -25.10 -13.94
CA ALA A 672 11.37 -26.51 -13.52
C ALA A 672 10.12 -26.88 -12.73
N GLY A 673 9.09 -27.32 -13.45
CA GLY A 673 7.80 -27.73 -12.91
C GLY A 673 6.72 -27.97 -13.95
N GLU A 674 6.65 -27.19 -15.04
CA GLU A 674 5.66 -27.39 -16.13
C GLU A 674 5.97 -26.40 -17.28
N THR A 675 5.66 -26.81 -18.52
CA THR A 675 5.88 -26.07 -19.76
C THR A 675 5.00 -24.82 -19.87
N ALA A 676 5.33 -23.76 -19.15
CA ALA A 676 4.73 -22.44 -19.36
C ALA A 676 5.38 -21.76 -20.58
N VAL A 677 4.63 -21.67 -21.68
CA VAL A 677 4.97 -20.85 -22.85
C VAL A 677 4.77 -19.38 -22.50
N LEU A 678 5.74 -18.55 -22.91
CA LEU A 678 5.77 -17.10 -22.77
C LEU A 678 4.49 -16.43 -23.34
N PRO A 679 3.82 -15.54 -22.59
CA PRO A 679 3.14 -14.43 -23.24
C PRO A 679 4.21 -13.63 -23.99
N GLY A 680 3.93 -13.30 -25.25
CA GLY A 680 4.82 -12.58 -26.16
C GLY A 680 5.65 -11.51 -25.44
N SER A 681 6.93 -11.51 -25.77
CA SER A 681 7.98 -10.62 -25.29
C SER A 681 7.55 -9.15 -25.22
N VAL A 682 7.02 -8.71 -24.08
CA VAL A 682 7.19 -7.37 -23.52
C VAL A 682 7.09 -7.51 -22.00
N LEU A 683 8.14 -7.12 -21.27
CA LEU A 683 8.04 -6.86 -19.83
C LEU A 683 7.15 -5.61 -19.64
N VAL A 684 5.83 -5.79 -19.66
CA VAL A 684 4.85 -4.69 -19.53
C VAL A 684 4.81 -4.23 -18.07
N ALA A 685 5.82 -3.45 -17.68
CA ALA A 685 5.79 -2.63 -16.46
C ALA A 685 6.24 -1.18 -16.71
N SER A 686 6.41 -0.78 -17.97
CA SER A 686 6.23 0.59 -18.45
C SER A 686 5.56 0.49 -19.82
N ALA A 687 4.32 0.94 -19.92
CA ALA A 687 3.72 1.15 -21.24
C ALA A 687 4.56 2.21 -21.97
N GLY A 688 5.07 1.85 -23.14
CA GLY A 688 5.91 2.67 -24.00
C GLY A 688 7.25 1.99 -24.27
N GLU A 689 7.32 1.22 -25.35
CA GLU A 689 8.46 1.08 -26.28
C GLU A 689 8.40 -0.29 -26.97
N ALA A 690 7.84 -0.29 -28.17
CA ALA A 690 8.09 -1.32 -29.17
C ALA A 690 9.13 -0.75 -30.14
N GLY A 691 10.32 -1.37 -30.15
CA GLY A 691 11.21 -1.49 -31.30
C GLY A 691 11.82 -0.21 -31.89
N THR A 692 12.97 0.21 -31.34
CA THR A 692 13.99 0.94 -32.11
C THR A 692 15.37 0.69 -31.48
N GLU A 693 16.41 0.49 -32.31
CA GLU A 693 17.80 0.46 -31.85
C GLU A 693 18.15 1.83 -31.23
N LEU A 694 18.26 1.88 -29.91
CA LEU A 694 18.57 3.08 -29.13
C LEU A 694 20.08 3.17 -28.92
N SER A 695 20.62 4.38 -28.89
CA SER A 695 22.03 4.61 -28.55
C SER A 695 22.31 4.29 -27.06
N ASP A 696 23.55 3.92 -26.70
CA ASP A 696 23.97 3.55 -25.33
C ASP A 696 23.56 4.60 -24.25
N LEU A 697 23.45 5.88 -24.62
CA LEU A 697 23.01 6.97 -23.75
C LEU A 697 21.48 7.04 -23.58
N GLU A 698 20.72 6.68 -24.61
CA GLU A 698 19.26 6.64 -24.57
C GLU A 698 18.75 5.42 -23.79
N GLU A 699 19.44 4.29 -23.92
CA GLU A 699 19.21 3.06 -23.15
C GLU A 699 19.45 3.26 -21.64
N PHE A 700 20.46 4.07 -21.27
CA PHE A 700 20.69 4.46 -19.88
C PHE A 700 19.54 5.34 -19.31
N SER A 701 18.89 6.12 -20.17
CA SER A 701 17.79 7.04 -19.80
C SER A 701 16.38 6.44 -19.90
N ASN A 702 16.26 5.18 -20.36
CA ASN A 702 14.99 4.56 -20.77
C ASN A 702 14.16 5.47 -21.71
N GLY A 703 14.76 6.02 -22.77
CA GLY A 703 14.06 6.85 -23.77
C GLY A 703 13.58 8.24 -23.29
N ARG A 704 13.84 8.62 -22.02
CA ARG A 704 13.29 9.86 -21.43
C ARG A 704 13.91 11.15 -21.95
N LEU A 705 15.09 11.08 -22.54
CA LEU A 705 15.79 12.27 -23.05
C LEU A 705 15.02 12.93 -24.21
N GLU A 706 14.43 12.13 -25.09
CA GLU A 706 13.60 12.63 -26.20
C GLU A 706 12.36 13.36 -25.66
N ILE A 707 11.68 12.76 -24.67
CA ILE A 707 10.56 13.40 -23.96
C ILE A 707 10.99 14.74 -23.39
N PHE A 708 12.14 14.80 -22.72
CA PHE A 708 12.63 16.05 -22.13
C PHE A 708 12.88 17.12 -23.20
N GLN A 709 13.47 16.74 -24.34
CA GLN A 709 13.71 17.67 -25.45
C GLN A 709 12.41 18.21 -26.04
N SER A 710 11.40 17.36 -26.26
CA SER A 710 10.08 17.80 -26.76
C SER A 710 9.41 18.78 -25.79
N TYR A 711 9.51 18.56 -24.47
CA TYR A 711 9.00 19.50 -23.49
C TYR A 711 9.76 20.83 -23.47
N ILE A 712 11.09 20.80 -23.64
CA ILE A 712 11.93 22.02 -23.73
C ILE A 712 11.60 22.83 -25.00
N GLY A 713 11.39 22.15 -26.12
CA GLY A 713 11.02 22.81 -27.40
C GLY A 713 9.68 23.55 -27.34
N ASN A 714 8.78 23.13 -26.45
CA ASN A 714 7.46 23.74 -26.26
C ASN A 714 7.42 24.79 -25.15
N TRP A 715 8.55 25.26 -24.61
CA TRP A 715 8.50 26.26 -23.54
C TRP A 715 7.88 27.60 -23.97
N ASN A 716 7.03 28.15 -23.10
CA ASN A 716 6.49 29.50 -23.26
C ASN A 716 6.44 30.22 -21.89
N LEU A 717 6.04 31.50 -21.89
CA LEU A 717 6.02 32.32 -20.66
C LEU A 717 4.89 31.98 -19.69
N THR A 718 3.76 31.45 -20.18
CA THR A 718 2.46 31.39 -19.46
C THR A 718 1.92 29.97 -19.22
N GLY A 719 2.59 28.95 -19.75
CA GLY A 719 2.20 27.55 -19.71
C GLY A 719 1.21 27.14 -20.82
N HIS A 720 0.73 25.90 -20.72
CA HIS A 720 -0.17 25.26 -21.70
C HIS A 720 -1.42 24.69 -21.03
N GLU A 721 -2.52 24.62 -21.77
CA GLU A 721 -3.77 23.99 -21.31
C GLU A 721 -3.62 22.47 -21.15
N GLY A 722 -2.98 21.80 -22.12
CA GLY A 722 -2.65 20.38 -22.02
C GLY A 722 -1.45 20.10 -21.11
N MET A 723 -1.45 18.95 -20.43
CA MET A 723 -0.28 18.46 -19.68
C MET A 723 0.72 17.71 -20.58
N GLY A 724 0.20 17.11 -21.65
CA GLY A 724 0.96 16.28 -22.57
C GLY A 724 1.58 17.05 -23.73
N VAL A 725 2.61 16.45 -24.34
CA VAL A 725 3.31 16.95 -25.51
C VAL A 725 3.39 15.84 -26.56
N THR A 726 3.16 16.19 -27.82
CA THR A 726 3.33 15.28 -28.95
C THR A 726 4.81 15.07 -29.23
N LEU A 727 5.23 13.82 -29.26
CA LEU A 727 6.59 13.37 -29.54
C LEU A 727 6.85 13.31 -31.06
N PRO A 728 8.12 13.28 -31.51
CA PRO A 728 8.47 13.22 -32.93
C PRO A 728 7.90 12.01 -33.69
N ASP A 729 7.64 10.90 -32.97
CA ASP A 729 7.01 9.68 -33.49
C ASP A 729 5.49 9.79 -33.70
N GLY A 730 4.89 10.95 -33.37
CA GLY A 730 3.45 11.19 -33.43
C GLY A 730 2.67 10.68 -32.23
N SER A 731 3.31 9.99 -31.27
CA SER A 731 2.69 9.62 -30.00
C SER A 731 2.60 10.84 -29.07
N THR A 732 1.75 10.78 -28.04
CA THR A 732 1.62 11.88 -27.07
C THR A 732 2.08 11.42 -25.69
N SER A 733 3.12 12.06 -25.17
CA SER A 733 3.57 11.86 -23.80
C SER A 733 2.58 12.55 -22.85
N VAL A 734 2.08 11.82 -21.85
CA VAL A 734 1.05 12.32 -20.91
C VAL A 734 1.63 13.35 -19.93
N HIS A 735 2.92 13.22 -19.59
CA HIS A 735 3.66 14.16 -18.75
C HIS A 735 5.17 14.02 -18.98
N ALA A 736 5.94 15.05 -18.59
CA ALA A 736 7.37 15.18 -18.87
C ALA A 736 8.27 14.16 -18.15
N HIS A 737 7.74 13.27 -17.31
CA HIS A 737 8.52 12.45 -16.35
C HIS A 737 9.62 13.21 -15.59
N ASN A 738 9.46 14.52 -15.44
CA ASN A 738 10.38 15.43 -14.76
C ASN A 738 9.56 16.59 -14.23
N MET A 739 9.56 16.76 -12.92
CA MET A 739 8.77 17.78 -12.24
C MET A 739 9.13 19.20 -12.67
N TYR A 740 10.41 19.49 -12.89
CA TYR A 740 10.85 20.85 -13.24
C TYR A 740 10.39 21.23 -14.64
N LEU A 741 10.52 20.32 -15.60
CA LEU A 741 10.02 20.50 -16.95
C LEU A 741 8.49 20.61 -16.95
N GLN A 742 7.80 19.77 -16.18
CA GLN A 742 6.34 19.79 -16.10
C GLN A 742 5.82 21.10 -15.51
N VAL A 743 6.43 21.64 -14.45
CA VAL A 743 5.99 22.93 -13.87
C VAL A 743 6.16 24.07 -14.86
N ILE A 744 7.26 24.10 -15.64
CA ILE A 744 7.47 25.09 -16.70
C ILE A 744 6.42 24.94 -17.80
N HIS A 745 6.14 23.70 -18.22
CA HIS A 745 5.15 23.45 -19.27
C HIS A 745 3.73 23.80 -18.83
N ASP A 746 3.35 23.44 -17.59
CA ASP A 746 2.00 23.65 -17.06
C ASP A 746 1.70 25.11 -16.72
N HIS A 747 2.68 25.83 -16.15
CA HIS A 747 2.47 27.15 -15.56
C HIS A 747 3.37 28.26 -16.14
N GLY A 748 4.21 27.92 -17.12
CA GLY A 748 5.09 28.84 -17.81
C GLY A 748 6.45 29.03 -17.16
N LEU A 749 7.38 29.59 -17.93
CA LEU A 749 8.76 29.83 -17.53
C LEU A 749 8.87 30.68 -16.27
N LEU A 750 7.98 31.67 -16.08
CA LEU A 750 7.96 32.53 -14.89
C LEU A 750 7.68 31.73 -13.61
N ALA A 751 6.66 30.88 -13.63
CA ALA A 751 6.32 30.03 -12.49
C ALA A 751 7.43 29.01 -12.22
N GLY A 752 8.01 28.41 -13.28
CA GLY A 752 9.14 27.49 -13.18
C GLY A 752 10.39 28.12 -12.57
N ALA A 753 10.75 29.35 -12.97
CA ALA A 753 11.88 30.07 -12.38
C ALA A 753 11.67 30.36 -10.89
N VAL A 754 10.48 30.83 -10.50
CA VAL A 754 10.13 31.05 -9.09
C VAL A 754 10.12 29.74 -8.31
N PHE A 755 9.65 28.65 -8.91
CA PHE A 755 9.65 27.32 -8.31
C PHE A 755 11.08 26.83 -7.99
N LEU A 756 12.02 26.98 -8.92
CA LEU A 756 13.44 26.67 -8.72
C LEU A 756 14.06 27.53 -7.62
N LEU A 757 13.84 28.85 -7.66
CA LEU A 757 14.32 29.78 -6.65
C LEU A 757 13.77 29.44 -5.26
N LEU A 758 12.49 29.09 -5.16
CA LEU A 758 11.88 28.64 -3.92
C LEU A 758 12.52 27.34 -3.42
N GLY A 759 12.79 26.38 -4.31
CA GLY A 759 13.48 25.13 -3.96
C GLY A 759 14.87 25.39 -3.36
N ILE A 760 15.68 26.24 -3.99
CA ILE A 760 17.00 26.63 -3.50
C ILE A 760 16.89 27.36 -2.15
N ALA A 761 15.99 28.36 -2.06
CA ALA A 761 15.77 29.10 -0.83
C ALA A 761 15.28 28.19 0.31
N ALA A 762 14.40 27.23 0.03
CA ALA A 762 13.92 26.26 0.99
C ALA A 762 15.04 25.33 1.47
N ALA A 763 15.88 24.82 0.57
CA ALA A 763 17.03 23.99 0.93
C ALA A 763 18.03 24.73 1.82
N LEU A 764 18.39 25.97 1.46
CA LEU A 764 19.27 26.83 2.26
C LEU A 764 18.68 27.10 3.65
N ARG A 765 17.38 27.43 3.72
CA ARG A 765 16.71 27.67 5.00
C ARG A 765 16.58 26.41 5.83
N ALA A 766 16.30 25.25 5.22
CA ALA A 766 16.25 23.97 5.90
C ALA A 766 17.61 23.59 6.48
N PHE A 767 18.69 23.83 5.74
CA PHE A 767 20.06 23.68 6.24
C PHE A 767 20.31 24.58 7.46
N LEU A 768 20.04 25.89 7.35
CA LEU A 768 20.23 26.83 8.46
C LEU A 768 19.37 26.49 9.68
N TYR A 769 18.11 26.09 9.45
CA TYR A 769 17.18 25.65 10.47
C TYR A 769 17.72 24.42 11.21
N ALA A 770 18.21 23.43 10.46
CA ALA A 770 18.77 22.20 11.02
C ALA A 770 20.07 22.44 11.79
N VAL A 771 20.98 23.32 11.32
CA VAL A 771 22.19 23.69 12.08
C VAL A 771 21.82 24.35 13.40
N ARG A 772 20.82 25.24 13.39
CA ARG A 772 20.44 26.03 14.56
C ARG A 772 19.70 25.23 15.62
N TYR A 773 18.73 24.41 15.21
CA TYR A 773 17.84 23.69 16.11
C TYR A 773 18.19 22.20 16.26
N GLY A 774 19.04 21.67 15.39
CA GLY A 774 19.40 20.25 15.35
C GLY A 774 20.06 19.72 16.62
N LYS A 775 20.75 20.57 17.39
CA LYS A 775 21.32 20.19 18.69
C LYS A 775 20.23 19.90 19.74
N ARG A 776 19.11 20.63 19.71
CA ARG A 776 17.96 20.42 20.60
C ARG A 776 17.08 19.28 20.09
N ASP A 777 16.80 19.29 18.79
CA ASP A 777 15.99 18.28 18.13
C ASP A 777 16.51 17.94 16.73
N CYS A 778 17.04 16.73 16.56
CA CYS A 778 17.52 16.25 15.26
C CYS A 778 16.39 16.18 14.21
N LEU A 779 15.11 16.15 14.61
CA LEU A 779 13.98 16.27 13.68
C LEU A 779 14.00 17.59 12.90
N ALA A 780 14.75 18.61 13.36
CA ALA A 780 14.95 19.84 12.60
C ALA A 780 15.64 19.60 11.25
N ALA A 781 16.31 18.46 11.04
CA ALA A 781 16.87 18.07 9.75
C ALA A 781 15.85 17.43 8.78
N LEU A 782 14.62 17.16 9.23
CA LEU A 782 13.59 16.54 8.39
C LEU A 782 13.25 17.36 7.13
N PRO A 783 13.05 18.69 7.21
CA PRO A 783 12.79 19.49 6.00
C PRO A 783 13.91 19.34 4.97
N LEU A 784 15.18 19.29 5.40
CA LEU A 784 16.32 19.10 4.49
C LEU A 784 16.27 17.71 3.83
N ALA A 785 16.01 16.65 4.59
CA ALA A 785 15.91 15.30 4.05
C ALA A 785 14.78 15.16 3.01
N VAL A 786 13.59 15.70 3.32
CA VAL A 786 12.43 15.66 2.42
C VAL A 786 12.67 16.50 1.17
N LEU A 787 13.28 17.68 1.28
CA LEU A 787 13.59 18.53 0.13
C LEU A 787 14.64 17.91 -0.79
N ILE A 788 15.67 17.26 -0.26
CA ILE A 788 16.66 16.54 -1.08
C ILE A 788 15.98 15.37 -1.80
N GLY A 789 15.22 14.55 -1.07
CA GLY A 789 14.49 13.43 -1.67
C GLY A 789 13.52 13.88 -2.77
N PHE A 790 12.80 14.98 -2.55
CA PHE A 790 11.91 15.59 -3.55
C PHE A 790 12.67 16.15 -4.75
N ALA A 791 13.80 16.83 -4.54
CA ALA A 791 14.58 17.38 -5.65
C ALA A 791 15.12 16.27 -6.56
N VAL A 792 15.72 15.23 -5.97
CA VAL A 792 16.32 14.12 -6.74
C VAL A 792 15.25 13.25 -7.39
N ALA A 793 14.19 12.88 -6.68
CA ALA A 793 13.08 12.13 -7.27
C ALA A 793 12.33 12.94 -8.35
N GLY A 794 12.26 14.27 -8.20
CA GLY A 794 11.62 15.17 -9.16
C GLY A 794 12.37 15.32 -10.49
N LEU A 795 13.64 14.92 -10.58
CA LEU A 795 14.39 14.90 -11.86
C LEU A 795 13.84 13.84 -12.84
N VAL A 796 13.09 12.88 -12.34
CA VAL A 796 12.76 11.63 -13.03
C VAL A 796 11.31 11.19 -12.80
N GLU A 797 10.52 12.01 -12.11
CA GLU A 797 9.09 11.82 -11.98
C GLU A 797 8.38 13.16 -11.75
N TRP A 798 7.14 13.28 -12.21
CA TRP A 798 6.27 14.41 -11.86
C TRP A 798 5.62 14.19 -10.49
N ILE A 799 6.15 14.88 -9.49
CA ILE A 799 5.74 14.69 -8.09
C ILE A 799 5.21 15.97 -7.41
N PHE A 800 5.20 17.10 -8.11
CA PHE A 800 4.63 18.36 -7.62
C PHE A 800 3.11 18.37 -7.81
N HIS A 801 2.41 17.62 -6.96
CA HIS A 801 0.96 17.59 -6.93
C HIS A 801 0.48 17.44 -5.47
N PRO A 802 -0.60 18.13 -5.04
CA PRO A 802 -1.13 18.02 -3.68
C PRO A 802 -1.55 16.60 -3.27
N CYS A 803 -1.94 15.77 -4.25
CA CYS A 803 -2.28 14.38 -4.00
C CYS A 803 -1.13 13.40 -4.22
N ASN A 804 0.10 13.89 -4.45
CA ASN A 804 1.30 13.07 -4.40
C ASN A 804 1.82 12.99 -2.94
N PRO A 805 2.14 11.80 -2.40
CA PRO A 805 2.61 11.67 -1.01
C PRO A 805 3.82 12.57 -0.70
N LEU A 806 4.82 12.61 -1.57
CA LEU A 806 6.04 13.40 -1.38
C LEU A 806 5.77 14.89 -1.65
N GLY A 807 4.97 15.22 -2.67
CA GLY A 807 4.53 16.58 -2.98
C GLY A 807 3.78 17.26 -1.82
N TYR A 808 2.79 16.57 -1.24
CA TYR A 808 2.08 17.05 -0.03
C TYR A 808 3.05 17.26 1.14
N SER A 809 3.96 16.30 1.33
CA SER A 809 4.92 16.30 2.44
C SER A 809 5.88 17.48 2.39
N VAL A 810 6.34 17.86 1.18
CA VAL A 810 7.16 19.07 0.99
C VAL A 810 6.45 20.29 1.53
N MET A 811 5.20 20.50 1.14
CA MET A 811 4.42 21.66 1.59
C MET A 811 4.25 21.70 3.12
N VAL A 812 4.10 20.54 3.77
CA VAL A 812 4.06 20.47 5.23
C VAL A 812 5.39 20.91 5.86
N VAL A 813 6.53 20.42 5.35
CA VAL A 813 7.85 20.72 5.93
C VAL A 813 8.37 22.13 5.59
N LEU A 814 7.73 22.86 4.67
CA LEU A 814 8.02 24.27 4.43
C LEU A 814 7.54 25.17 5.59
N ALA A 815 6.53 24.76 6.35
CA ALA A 815 5.93 25.60 7.39
C ALA A 815 6.93 26.08 8.46
N PRO A 816 7.79 25.24 9.06
CA PRO A 816 8.83 25.70 9.98
C PRO A 816 9.81 26.70 9.36
N LEU A 817 10.07 26.60 8.05
CA LEU A 817 11.00 27.47 7.33
C LEU A 817 10.46 28.88 7.13
N LEU A 818 9.15 29.09 7.26
CA LEU A 818 8.52 30.41 7.19
C LEU A 818 8.91 31.33 8.34
N LEU A 819 9.43 30.81 9.45
CA LEU A 819 9.75 31.62 10.62
C LEU A 819 11.08 32.38 10.46
N SER A 820 11.13 33.65 10.87
CA SER A 820 12.32 34.46 10.98
C SER A 820 13.08 34.09 12.25
N HIS A 821 14.25 33.49 12.08
CA HIS A 821 15.10 33.11 13.19
C HIS A 821 16.09 34.25 13.48
N GLY A 822 15.64 35.33 14.14
CA GLY A 822 16.51 36.42 14.60
C GLY A 822 17.46 35.99 15.73
N LYS A 823 18.61 36.65 15.91
CA LYS A 823 19.67 36.33 16.91
C LYS A 823 19.23 36.36 18.40
N SER A 824 18.00 36.78 18.73
CA SER A 824 17.57 37.13 20.08
C SER A 824 17.13 35.96 20.99
N GLU A 825 16.85 34.76 20.47
CA GLU A 825 16.36 33.63 21.31
C GLU A 825 17.47 32.79 21.98
N SER A 826 18.70 33.32 22.13
CA SER A 826 19.77 32.63 22.90
C SER A 826 19.63 32.79 24.42
N GLY A 827 18.72 33.63 24.91
CA GLY A 827 18.74 34.12 26.29
C GLY A 827 17.66 33.63 27.26
N LYS A 828 16.70 32.79 26.87
CA LYS A 828 15.72 32.25 27.83
C LYS A 828 15.62 30.73 27.70
N GLY A 829 16.10 30.04 28.74
CA GLY A 829 15.91 28.61 28.89
C GLY A 829 14.42 28.27 28.87
N PHE A 830 14.07 27.36 27.97
CA PHE A 830 12.84 26.59 27.92
C PHE A 830 13.18 25.21 27.36
#